data_AF-A0A7S0H922-F1
#
_entry.id   AF-A0A7S0H922-F1
#
_cell.length_a   1.000
_cell.length_b   1.000
_cell.length_c   1.000
_cell.angle_alpha   90.00
_cell.angle_beta   90.00
_cell.angle_gamma   90.00
#
_symmetry.space_group_name_H-M   'P 1'
#
loop_
_entity.id
_entity.type
_entity.pdbx_description
1 polymer ?
#
loop_
_entity_poly.entity_id
_entity_poly.type
_entity_poly.pdbx_seq_one_letter_code
_entity_poly.pdbx_strand_id
1 'polypeptide(L)'
;EGGMLAVFASAQDAEIWLKEPGTPDRIELACNNAPDRVVLSGPKPALEKFAARVVKSHGARAFLLPTAKAFHSKSVTKDLQDYLRALLSRAKLKEPRVPMLCNLTGGWLDGKEATSPDRWAAQMRGAVQFRQNIEKLVEVAKEEKAKGKEQRLIFLELGPSRSLTSLAKRNLPKNTIADNFSAIALGRHPKDSSTDAEVFLRAIGDLWKGGVDIDFGKFFHPSGGFLPPLSRAPRRIVLPTYVFDRDRCWAAEKPSDASAEGLTYRVEWEQLKDLIPQATESKIKSSTELDWVIVPATRADFLALKSMGISNLLLAKTPSTFTLKWASEAFQRGHVAFVALSAAHVESFKSETQIKKGKITRDAWEIARRMLSLLQALAIAAENTTTSSRVHLALVTGRGRPELGSAWGLAKVSALEFNHEMDITRLLWTSGSLPAALKASVALVKQPKGPLEAMLDPTGCLSVRKLRRVTTAPKGIANGLLRTDGVWIITGGTRGIGLRVAVWLVQTFKIKHVALLSRRPPEHLPTEAAFALKAAGAQAYLEATDVTDTKSVEAAVSRIRSRGRPVRGIVHSAGILDDGVIVNLTPERLERVIKVKTAAWEVCQAVAESTSKASTKDSNAPPELDAVLLFSSTSSLFGVAGQGSYVAGNAFLDWLADLRSQNACPTLAIQWGAWGEIGMSVDTGLKEDPGERHLSPTAALDALTNTLIDALGNASTGVCERSKHTHLGAGIAGYAIVDIRDWSAYSKNDRIFGDRGRDLVLELAGNEAEARDTGERSEGRVKGEGSVEEFIAGRLKSTDLSISLGDAGLDSLDIINLRNSLKSRFCASLPLDRFFDRSLSVTTLIAELEAARTVA
;
A
#
# COMPACT_ATOMS: atom_id res chain seq x y z
N GLU A 1 -19.17 -39.22 -0.88
CA GLU A 1 -17.90 -38.53 -0.59
C GLU A 1 -16.77 -39.25 -1.30
N GLY A 2 -15.64 -38.60 -1.57
CA GLY A 2 -14.51 -39.21 -2.28
C GLY A 2 -13.41 -38.20 -2.62
N GLY A 3 -12.68 -38.45 -3.69
CA GLY A 3 -11.67 -37.51 -4.18
C GLY A 3 -11.32 -37.73 -5.65
N MET A 4 -10.35 -36.95 -6.11
CA MET A 4 -9.77 -37.06 -7.44
C MET A 4 -8.25 -37.01 -7.35
N LEU A 5 -7.57 -37.79 -8.17
CA LEU A 5 -6.12 -37.94 -8.21
C LEU A 5 -5.60 -37.59 -9.59
N ALA A 6 -4.76 -36.57 -9.70
CA ALA A 6 -4.04 -36.28 -10.94
C ALA A 6 -2.84 -37.22 -11.08
N VAL A 7 -2.73 -37.91 -12.22
CA VAL A 7 -1.65 -38.86 -12.52
C VAL A 7 -0.96 -38.45 -13.82
N PHE A 8 0.38 -38.42 -13.79
CA PHE A 8 1.23 -38.00 -14.90
C PHE A 8 1.58 -39.23 -15.75
N ALA A 9 0.58 -39.78 -16.44
CA ALA A 9 0.69 -40.98 -17.26
C ALA A 9 -0.34 -40.95 -18.39
N SER A 10 -0.20 -41.87 -19.34
CA SER A 10 -1.23 -42.07 -20.36
C SER A 10 -2.47 -42.77 -19.76
N ALA A 11 -3.62 -42.65 -20.44
CA ALA A 11 -4.82 -43.39 -20.06
C ALA A 11 -4.61 -44.90 -20.09
N GLN A 12 -3.85 -45.39 -21.09
CA GLN A 12 -3.51 -46.81 -21.22
C GLN A 12 -2.69 -47.31 -20.03
N ASP A 13 -1.65 -46.58 -19.63
CA ASP A 13 -0.83 -46.94 -18.47
C ASP A 13 -1.67 -46.94 -17.18
N ALA A 14 -2.48 -45.91 -16.99
CA ALA A 14 -3.36 -45.83 -15.82
C ALA A 14 -4.36 -46.99 -15.76
N GLU A 15 -4.95 -47.40 -16.88
CA GLU A 15 -5.83 -48.56 -16.97
C GLU A 15 -5.12 -49.89 -16.68
N ILE A 16 -3.86 -50.04 -17.12
CA ILE A 16 -3.02 -51.19 -16.77
C ILE A 16 -2.78 -51.22 -15.26
N TRP A 17 -2.37 -50.09 -14.68
CA TRP A 17 -2.07 -49.98 -13.24
C TRP A 17 -3.30 -50.18 -12.36
N LEU A 18 -4.50 -49.84 -12.85
CA LEU A 18 -5.75 -50.08 -12.15
C LEU A 18 -6.10 -51.57 -12.04
N LYS A 19 -5.61 -52.40 -12.96
CA LYS A 19 -5.83 -53.86 -12.99
C LYS A 19 -4.78 -54.65 -12.20
N GLU A 20 -3.75 -53.98 -11.68
CA GLU A 20 -2.69 -54.65 -10.91
C GLU A 20 -3.23 -55.23 -9.58
N PRO A 21 -2.71 -56.39 -9.13
CA PRO A 21 -3.09 -56.99 -7.86
C PRO A 21 -2.93 -56.00 -6.68
N GLY A 22 -3.95 -55.96 -5.80
CA GLY A 22 -3.96 -55.07 -4.64
C GLY A 22 -4.47 -53.65 -4.92
N THR A 23 -5.01 -53.38 -6.12
CA THR A 23 -5.73 -52.13 -6.40
C THR A 23 -7.16 -52.18 -5.87
N PRO A 24 -7.64 -51.17 -5.13
CA PRO A 24 -9.03 -51.13 -4.70
C PRO A 24 -9.99 -50.97 -5.90
N ASP A 25 -11.04 -51.81 -5.98
CA ASP A 25 -12.04 -51.88 -7.08
C ASP A 25 -12.91 -50.61 -7.30
N ARG A 26 -12.59 -49.51 -6.63
CA ARG A 26 -13.41 -48.28 -6.58
C ARG A 26 -12.71 -47.06 -7.14
N ILE A 27 -11.61 -47.24 -7.87
CA ILE A 27 -10.89 -46.16 -8.57
C ILE A 27 -11.15 -46.29 -10.07
N GLU A 28 -11.67 -45.23 -10.68
CA GLU A 28 -12.00 -45.21 -12.11
C GLU A 28 -11.34 -44.01 -12.80
N LEU A 29 -11.11 -44.11 -14.11
CA LEU A 29 -10.68 -42.99 -14.93
C LEU A 29 -11.79 -41.93 -14.98
N ALA A 30 -11.46 -40.72 -14.55
CA ALA A 30 -12.40 -39.60 -14.50
C ALA A 30 -12.16 -38.57 -15.60
N CYS A 31 -10.90 -38.33 -15.97
CA CYS A 31 -10.56 -37.44 -17.09
C CYS A 31 -9.35 -37.98 -17.87
N ASN A 32 -9.46 -38.03 -19.19
CA ASN A 32 -8.37 -38.20 -20.14
C ASN A 32 -7.99 -36.81 -20.70
N ASN A 33 -6.99 -36.17 -20.09
CA ASN A 33 -6.71 -34.74 -20.29
C ASN A 33 -5.60 -34.45 -21.30
N ALA A 34 -4.56 -35.29 -21.37
CA ALA A 34 -3.45 -35.16 -22.33
C ALA A 34 -2.72 -36.51 -22.50
N PRO A 35 -1.78 -36.64 -23.45
CA PRO A 35 -1.04 -37.88 -23.65
C PRO A 35 -0.30 -38.38 -22.41
N ASP A 36 0.13 -37.45 -21.55
CA ASP A 36 0.84 -37.69 -20.30
C ASP A 36 0.02 -37.27 -19.06
N ARG A 37 -1.31 -37.09 -19.18
CA ARG A 37 -2.16 -36.53 -18.10
C ARG A 37 -3.53 -37.19 -18.02
N VAL A 38 -3.80 -37.82 -16.89
CA VAL A 38 -5.13 -38.31 -16.53
C VAL A 38 -5.53 -37.91 -15.12
N VAL A 39 -6.82 -37.99 -14.84
CA VAL A 39 -7.37 -37.85 -13.48
C VAL A 39 -8.18 -39.11 -13.18
N LEU A 40 -7.92 -39.68 -12.01
CA LEU A 40 -8.67 -40.81 -11.47
C LEU A 40 -9.62 -40.32 -10.38
N SER A 41 -10.71 -41.04 -10.16
CA SER A 41 -11.69 -40.72 -9.13
C SER A 41 -12.10 -41.95 -8.33
N GLY A 42 -12.33 -41.77 -7.03
CA GLY A 42 -12.71 -42.85 -6.12
C GLY A 42 -12.65 -42.43 -4.64
N PRO A 43 -12.74 -43.39 -3.71
CA PRO A 43 -12.58 -43.14 -2.29
C PRO A 43 -11.17 -42.60 -1.98
N LYS A 44 -11.10 -41.52 -1.18
CA LYS A 44 -9.82 -40.85 -0.86
C LYS A 44 -8.75 -41.81 -0.29
N PRO A 45 -9.05 -42.71 0.67
CA PRO A 45 -8.04 -43.65 1.17
C PRO A 45 -7.53 -44.64 0.11
N ALA A 46 -8.37 -44.98 -0.87
CA ALA A 46 -7.98 -45.83 -1.99
C ALA A 46 -7.06 -45.08 -2.95
N LEU A 47 -7.38 -43.81 -3.26
CA LEU A 47 -6.55 -42.95 -4.10
C LEU A 47 -5.17 -42.70 -3.49
N GLU A 48 -5.07 -42.51 -2.17
CA GLU A 48 -3.80 -42.31 -1.46
C GLU A 48 -2.89 -43.54 -1.57
N LYS A 49 -3.44 -44.74 -1.32
CA LYS A 49 -2.72 -46.01 -1.49
C LYS A 49 -2.27 -46.23 -2.93
N PHE A 50 -3.15 -45.95 -3.89
CA PHE A 50 -2.84 -46.05 -5.31
C PHE A 50 -1.74 -45.08 -5.73
N ALA A 51 -1.81 -43.82 -5.30
CA ALA A 51 -0.80 -42.80 -5.59
C ALA A 51 0.58 -43.21 -5.06
N ALA A 52 0.66 -43.66 -3.81
CA ALA A 52 1.91 -44.13 -3.21
C ALA A 52 2.52 -45.31 -3.99
N ARG A 53 1.68 -46.25 -4.43
CA ARG A 53 2.13 -47.40 -5.23
C ARG A 53 2.61 -46.98 -6.61
N VAL A 54 1.86 -46.14 -7.32
CA VAL A 54 2.25 -45.67 -8.67
C VAL A 54 3.57 -44.90 -8.64
N VAL A 55 3.78 -44.05 -7.62
CA VAL A 55 5.06 -43.36 -7.42
C VAL A 55 6.18 -44.36 -7.17
N LYS A 56 5.95 -45.39 -6.35
CA LYS A 56 6.97 -46.38 -5.98
C LYS A 56 7.32 -47.37 -7.10
N SER A 57 6.31 -47.93 -7.76
CA SER A 57 6.47 -49.03 -8.72
C SER A 57 6.69 -48.56 -10.16
N HIS A 58 6.13 -47.40 -10.53
CA HIS A 58 6.10 -46.92 -11.92
C HIS A 58 6.84 -45.58 -12.09
N GLY A 59 7.32 -44.95 -11.01
CA GLY A 59 8.03 -43.67 -11.04
C GLY A 59 7.18 -42.49 -11.50
N ALA A 60 5.87 -42.68 -11.70
CA ALA A 60 4.98 -41.64 -12.20
C ALA A 60 4.54 -40.69 -11.08
N ARG A 61 4.50 -39.40 -11.37
CA ARG A 61 4.02 -38.39 -10.42
C ARG A 61 2.50 -38.48 -10.27
N ALA A 62 2.03 -38.49 -9.03
CA ALA A 62 0.61 -38.43 -8.71
C ALA A 62 0.35 -37.54 -7.48
N PHE A 63 -0.73 -36.77 -7.49
CA PHE A 63 -1.16 -35.99 -6.32
C PHE A 63 -2.67 -35.80 -6.28
N LEU A 64 -3.21 -35.70 -5.06
CA LEU A 64 -4.64 -35.47 -4.84
C LEU A 64 -5.04 -34.04 -5.23
N LEU A 65 -6.19 -33.91 -5.86
CA LEU A 65 -6.82 -32.62 -6.13
C LEU A 65 -7.62 -32.15 -4.90
N PRO A 66 -7.74 -30.82 -4.68
CA PRO A 66 -8.45 -30.25 -3.53
C PRO A 66 -9.98 -30.34 -3.73
N THR A 67 -10.52 -31.55 -3.77
CA THR A 67 -11.95 -31.84 -3.86
C THR A 67 -12.29 -33.05 -3.00
N ALA A 68 -13.41 -32.96 -2.27
CA ALA A 68 -13.94 -34.06 -1.45
C ALA A 68 -14.98 -34.90 -2.22
N LYS A 69 -15.08 -34.74 -3.54
CA LYS A 69 -16.08 -35.38 -4.39
C LYS A 69 -15.43 -36.17 -5.51
N ALA A 70 -15.98 -37.34 -5.79
CA ALA A 70 -15.49 -38.28 -6.79
C ALA A 70 -16.28 -38.15 -8.11
N PHE A 71 -16.09 -37.03 -8.81
CA PHE A 71 -16.80 -36.73 -10.06
C PHE A 71 -16.41 -37.64 -11.23
N HIS A 72 -17.28 -37.77 -12.22
CA HIS A 72 -17.03 -38.50 -13.47
C HIS A 72 -16.67 -39.98 -13.25
N SER A 73 -17.29 -40.60 -12.25
CA SER A 73 -17.16 -42.02 -11.93
C SER A 73 -18.46 -42.58 -11.37
N LYS A 74 -18.54 -43.90 -11.23
CA LYS A 74 -19.67 -44.57 -10.57
C LYS A 74 -19.84 -44.21 -9.09
N SER A 75 -18.86 -43.52 -8.49
CA SER A 75 -18.96 -42.98 -7.13
C SER A 75 -20.00 -41.87 -7.00
N VAL A 76 -20.38 -41.21 -8.11
CA VAL A 76 -21.56 -40.35 -8.17
C VAL A 76 -22.80 -41.24 -8.18
N THR A 77 -23.67 -41.13 -7.18
CA THR A 77 -24.80 -42.06 -6.99
C THR A 77 -25.80 -42.02 -8.15
N LYS A 78 -26.52 -43.14 -8.34
CA LYS A 78 -27.58 -43.22 -9.35
C LYS A 78 -28.72 -42.26 -9.02
N ASP A 79 -29.05 -42.09 -7.74
CA ASP A 79 -30.07 -41.13 -7.29
C ASP A 79 -29.76 -39.70 -7.73
N LEU A 80 -28.49 -39.27 -7.68
CA LEU A 80 -28.10 -37.94 -8.14
C LEU A 80 -28.17 -37.82 -9.67
N GLN A 81 -27.80 -38.88 -10.39
CA GLN A 81 -27.97 -38.95 -11.84
C GLN A 81 -29.45 -38.88 -12.23
N ASP A 82 -30.31 -39.63 -11.54
CA ASP A 82 -31.76 -39.68 -11.78
C ASP A 82 -32.42 -38.34 -11.43
N TYR A 83 -31.96 -37.69 -10.36
CA TYR A 83 -32.37 -36.33 -10.00
C TYR A 83 -32.02 -35.32 -11.09
N LEU A 84 -30.78 -35.32 -11.62
CA LEU A 84 -30.40 -34.41 -12.70
C LEU A 84 -31.22 -34.69 -13.97
N ARG A 85 -31.46 -35.97 -14.32
CA ARG A 85 -32.33 -36.34 -15.45
C ARG A 85 -33.74 -35.76 -15.28
N ALA A 86 -34.33 -35.92 -14.10
CA ALA A 86 -35.66 -35.38 -13.80
C ALA A 86 -35.69 -33.85 -13.88
N LEU A 87 -34.65 -33.17 -13.40
CA LEU A 87 -34.51 -31.72 -13.48
C LEU A 87 -34.42 -31.25 -14.94
N LEU A 88 -33.55 -31.87 -15.74
CA LEU A 88 -33.35 -31.53 -17.16
C LEU A 88 -34.59 -31.83 -18.01
N SER A 89 -35.38 -32.84 -17.65
CA SER A 89 -36.64 -33.17 -18.33
C SER A 89 -37.70 -32.07 -18.19
N ARG A 90 -37.55 -31.16 -17.21
CA ARG A 90 -38.41 -29.98 -17.04
C ARG A 90 -37.98 -28.79 -17.91
N ALA A 91 -36.77 -28.83 -18.48
CA ALA A 91 -36.24 -27.78 -19.33
C ALA A 91 -36.46 -28.10 -20.81
N LYS A 92 -36.78 -27.08 -21.62
CA LYS A 92 -36.85 -27.22 -23.08
C LYS A 92 -35.45 -27.17 -23.68
N LEU A 93 -34.82 -28.34 -23.80
CA LEU A 93 -33.52 -28.48 -24.47
C LEU A 93 -33.66 -28.24 -25.98
N LYS A 94 -32.67 -27.60 -26.59
CA LYS A 94 -32.60 -27.33 -28.03
C LYS A 94 -31.27 -27.80 -28.59
N GLU A 95 -31.27 -28.16 -29.87
CA GLU A 95 -30.04 -28.47 -30.58
C GLU A 95 -29.08 -27.27 -30.56
N PRO A 96 -27.77 -27.53 -30.42
CA PRO A 96 -26.79 -26.48 -30.30
C PRO A 96 -26.60 -25.79 -31.65
N ARG A 97 -26.72 -24.45 -31.65
CA ARG A 97 -26.46 -23.63 -32.86
C ARG A 97 -24.98 -23.49 -33.19
N VAL A 98 -24.12 -23.67 -32.18
CA VAL A 98 -22.67 -23.72 -32.31
C VAL A 98 -22.27 -25.19 -32.18
N PRO A 99 -21.52 -25.78 -33.13
CA PRO A 99 -21.07 -27.16 -33.02
C PRO A 99 -20.36 -27.43 -31.69
N MET A 100 -20.74 -28.53 -31.02
CA MET A 100 -20.20 -28.93 -29.72
C MET A 100 -19.59 -30.33 -29.80
N LEU A 101 -18.52 -30.57 -29.03
CA LEU A 101 -17.96 -31.90 -28.84
C LEU A 101 -18.50 -32.54 -27.56
N CYS A 102 -18.70 -33.85 -27.62
CA CYS A 102 -19.20 -34.64 -26.52
C CYS A 102 -18.04 -35.11 -25.64
N ASN A 103 -17.97 -34.59 -24.41
CA ASN A 103 -16.97 -34.96 -23.41
C ASN A 103 -17.03 -36.44 -22.98
N LEU A 104 -18.05 -37.21 -23.33
CA LEU A 104 -18.09 -38.65 -23.07
C LEU A 104 -17.43 -39.48 -24.18
N THR A 105 -17.61 -39.08 -25.43
CA THR A 105 -17.23 -39.89 -26.60
C THR A 105 -15.99 -39.35 -27.32
N GLY A 106 -15.60 -38.09 -27.07
CA GLY A 106 -14.49 -37.46 -27.80
C GLY A 106 -14.87 -36.96 -29.21
N GLY A 107 -16.12 -37.11 -29.62
CA GLY A 107 -16.62 -36.81 -30.97
C GLY A 107 -17.62 -35.65 -31.02
N TRP A 108 -18.14 -35.36 -32.21
CA TRP A 108 -19.22 -34.37 -32.39
C TRP A 108 -20.47 -34.80 -31.63
N LEU A 109 -21.06 -33.85 -30.91
CA LEU A 109 -22.33 -34.05 -30.23
C LEU A 109 -23.48 -33.90 -31.22
N ASP A 110 -24.25 -34.96 -31.43
CA ASP A 110 -25.42 -34.89 -32.30
C ASP A 110 -26.60 -34.16 -31.63
N GLY A 111 -27.54 -33.66 -32.45
CA GLY A 111 -28.70 -32.89 -31.96
C GLY A 111 -29.65 -33.69 -31.06
N LYS A 112 -29.83 -34.98 -31.32
CA LYS A 112 -30.70 -35.86 -30.52
C LYS A 112 -30.09 -36.12 -29.15
N GLU A 113 -28.79 -36.38 -29.08
CA GLU A 113 -27.99 -36.50 -27.86
C GLU A 113 -27.90 -35.17 -27.11
N ALA A 114 -27.86 -34.03 -27.80
CA ALA A 114 -27.88 -32.71 -27.16
C ALA A 114 -29.19 -32.40 -26.44
N THR A 115 -30.30 -32.89 -27.00
CA THR A 115 -31.65 -32.69 -26.45
C THR A 115 -32.11 -33.81 -25.51
N SER A 116 -31.23 -34.78 -25.21
CA SER A 116 -31.54 -35.90 -24.32
C SER A 116 -31.12 -35.61 -22.86
N PRO A 117 -32.06 -35.57 -21.90
CA PRO A 117 -31.75 -35.49 -20.47
C PRO A 117 -30.89 -36.66 -19.98
N ASP A 118 -31.10 -37.87 -20.53
CA ASP A 118 -30.33 -39.07 -20.19
C ASP A 118 -28.84 -38.90 -20.44
N ARG A 119 -28.49 -38.28 -21.56
CA ARG A 119 -27.10 -38.07 -21.97
C ARG A 119 -26.37 -37.14 -21.00
N TRP A 120 -26.97 -36.01 -20.65
CA TRP A 120 -26.40 -35.06 -19.70
C TRP A 120 -26.28 -35.67 -18.28
N ALA A 121 -27.26 -36.46 -17.87
CA ALA A 121 -27.19 -37.21 -16.63
C ALA A 121 -26.04 -38.24 -16.65
N ALA A 122 -25.84 -38.95 -17.77
CA ALA A 122 -24.73 -39.89 -17.96
C ALA A 122 -23.34 -39.23 -17.82
N GLN A 123 -23.18 -37.96 -18.23
CA GLN A 123 -21.92 -37.21 -18.11
C GLN A 123 -21.40 -37.12 -16.68
N MET A 124 -22.29 -37.10 -15.67
CA MET A 124 -21.88 -37.02 -14.25
C MET A 124 -21.04 -38.22 -13.81
N ARG A 125 -21.26 -39.38 -14.43
CA ARG A 125 -20.65 -40.67 -14.07
C ARG A 125 -19.62 -41.16 -15.09
N GLY A 126 -19.61 -40.60 -16.30
CA GLY A 126 -18.68 -40.98 -17.35
C GLY A 126 -17.44 -40.09 -17.40
N ALA A 127 -16.32 -40.69 -17.79
CA ALA A 127 -15.03 -40.02 -17.92
C ALA A 127 -15.05 -38.89 -18.95
N VAL A 128 -14.35 -37.80 -18.66
CA VAL A 128 -14.19 -36.66 -19.56
C VAL A 128 -13.05 -36.91 -20.55
N GLN A 129 -13.39 -36.97 -21.83
CA GLN A 129 -12.48 -37.23 -22.97
C GLN A 129 -11.91 -35.93 -23.57
N PHE A 130 -11.32 -35.07 -22.74
CA PHE A 130 -10.80 -33.77 -23.18
C PHE A 130 -9.71 -33.90 -24.26
N ARG A 131 -8.79 -34.86 -24.09
CA ARG A 131 -7.74 -35.14 -25.09
C ARG A 131 -8.33 -35.48 -26.46
N GLN A 132 -9.29 -36.39 -26.50
CA GLN A 132 -9.90 -36.84 -27.75
C GLN A 132 -10.63 -35.68 -28.46
N ASN A 133 -11.28 -34.79 -27.70
CA ASN A 133 -11.89 -33.59 -28.26
C ASN A 133 -10.87 -32.68 -28.95
N ILE A 134 -9.70 -32.46 -28.34
CA ILE A 134 -8.64 -31.66 -28.96
C ILE A 134 -8.08 -32.37 -30.21
N GLU A 135 -7.85 -33.68 -30.14
CA GLU A 135 -7.40 -34.49 -31.28
C GLU A 135 -8.39 -34.41 -32.44
N LYS A 136 -9.71 -34.45 -32.17
CA LYS A 136 -10.75 -34.30 -33.19
C LYS A 136 -10.70 -32.94 -33.90
N LEU A 137 -10.49 -31.86 -33.16
CA LEU A 137 -10.37 -30.51 -33.75
C LEU A 137 -9.09 -30.35 -34.58
N VAL A 138 -8.00 -30.98 -34.16
CA VAL A 138 -6.75 -31.02 -34.93
C VAL A 138 -6.92 -31.81 -36.22
N GLU A 139 -7.64 -32.94 -36.19
CA GLU A 139 -7.98 -33.72 -37.38
C GLU A 139 -8.79 -32.89 -38.38
N VAL A 140 -9.88 -32.25 -37.93
CA VAL A 140 -10.71 -31.36 -38.77
C VAL A 140 -9.88 -30.24 -39.39
N ALA A 141 -8.99 -29.61 -38.62
CA ALA A 141 -8.11 -28.56 -39.13
C ALA A 141 -7.14 -29.07 -40.20
N LYS A 142 -6.63 -30.31 -40.08
CA LYS A 142 -5.77 -30.94 -41.09
C LYS A 142 -6.55 -31.25 -42.37
N GLU A 143 -7.78 -31.74 -42.26
CA GLU A 143 -8.65 -32.02 -43.40
C GLU A 143 -9.01 -30.74 -44.17
N GLU A 144 -9.37 -29.65 -43.48
CA GLU A 144 -9.68 -28.38 -44.13
C GLU A 144 -8.44 -27.75 -44.78
N LYS A 145 -7.26 -27.89 -44.17
CA LYS A 145 -5.99 -27.50 -44.78
C LYS A 145 -5.70 -28.28 -46.07
N ALA A 146 -5.97 -29.59 -46.08
CA ALA A 146 -5.80 -30.42 -47.28
C ALA A 146 -6.75 -30.00 -48.42
N LYS A 147 -7.90 -29.37 -48.10
CA LYS A 147 -8.83 -28.77 -49.07
C LYS A 147 -8.42 -27.35 -49.51
N GLY A 148 -7.21 -26.90 -49.18
CA GLY A 148 -6.69 -25.59 -49.56
C GLY A 148 -7.22 -24.41 -48.75
N LYS A 149 -7.93 -24.66 -47.63
CA LYS A 149 -8.36 -23.58 -46.74
C LYS A 149 -7.29 -23.35 -45.67
N GLU A 150 -6.65 -22.19 -45.68
CA GLU A 150 -5.82 -21.76 -44.56
C GLU A 150 -6.71 -21.46 -43.35
N GLN A 151 -6.79 -22.41 -42.41
CA GLN A 151 -7.47 -22.21 -41.15
C GLN A 151 -6.50 -22.24 -39.98
N ARG A 152 -6.56 -21.18 -39.18
CA ARG A 152 -5.93 -21.13 -37.86
C ARG A 152 -6.94 -21.59 -36.82
N LEU A 153 -6.54 -22.56 -36.00
CA LEU A 153 -7.36 -23.07 -34.92
C LEU A 153 -7.00 -22.35 -33.61
N ILE A 154 -7.96 -21.63 -33.06
CA ILE A 154 -7.79 -20.84 -31.84
C ILE A 154 -8.67 -21.43 -30.74
N PHE A 155 -8.04 -21.86 -29.65
CA PHE A 155 -8.71 -22.30 -28.43
C PHE A 155 -8.85 -21.13 -27.47
N LEU A 156 -10.07 -20.79 -27.09
CA LEU A 156 -10.36 -19.73 -26.13
C LEU A 156 -10.90 -20.33 -24.84
N GLU A 157 -10.19 -20.16 -23.73
CA GLU A 157 -10.66 -20.55 -22.38
C GLU A 157 -11.46 -19.40 -21.76
N LEU A 158 -12.72 -19.68 -21.42
CA LEU A 158 -13.61 -18.75 -20.74
C LEU A 158 -13.56 -18.99 -19.24
N GLY A 159 -13.17 -17.96 -18.48
CA GLY A 159 -13.09 -17.99 -17.03
C GLY A 159 -11.69 -17.67 -16.50
N PRO A 160 -11.54 -17.59 -15.16
CA PRO A 160 -10.30 -17.14 -14.53
C PRO A 160 -9.21 -18.23 -14.46
N SER A 161 -9.45 -19.43 -14.98
CA SER A 161 -8.44 -20.49 -14.95
C SER A 161 -7.48 -20.40 -16.14
N ARG A 162 -6.35 -21.11 -16.04
CA ARG A 162 -5.42 -21.38 -17.15
C ARG A 162 -5.25 -22.88 -17.41
N SER A 163 -6.07 -23.71 -16.75
CA SER A 163 -5.95 -25.16 -16.76
C SER A 163 -6.26 -25.73 -18.14
N LEU A 164 -7.32 -25.28 -18.80
CA LEU A 164 -7.72 -25.83 -20.09
C LEU A 164 -6.77 -25.40 -21.20
N THR A 165 -6.29 -24.16 -21.17
CA THR A 165 -5.28 -23.62 -22.10
C THR A 165 -3.97 -24.41 -22.00
N SER A 166 -3.54 -24.72 -20.77
CA SER A 166 -2.34 -25.53 -20.53
C SER A 166 -2.50 -26.96 -21.05
N LEU A 167 -3.66 -27.58 -20.81
CA LEU A 167 -3.97 -28.92 -21.31
C LEU A 167 -4.12 -28.96 -22.83
N ALA A 168 -4.79 -27.98 -23.43
CA ALA A 168 -4.93 -27.87 -24.88
C ALA A 168 -3.56 -27.82 -25.55
N LYS A 169 -2.64 -26.95 -25.08
CA LYS A 169 -1.26 -26.85 -25.59
C LYS A 169 -0.49 -28.18 -25.54
N ARG A 170 -0.72 -29.01 -24.51
CA ARG A 170 -0.08 -30.32 -24.36
C ARG A 170 -0.57 -31.38 -25.35
N ASN A 171 -1.80 -31.24 -25.84
CA ASN A 171 -2.37 -32.11 -26.86
C ASN A 171 -1.97 -31.71 -28.29
N LEU A 172 -1.34 -30.55 -28.47
CA LEU A 172 -0.88 -30.10 -29.78
C LEU A 172 0.46 -30.75 -30.17
N PRO A 173 0.70 -31.04 -31.47
CA PRO A 173 1.93 -31.69 -31.91
C PRO A 173 3.18 -30.81 -31.67
N LYS A 174 4.22 -31.39 -31.08
CA LYS A 174 5.41 -30.68 -30.53
C LYS A 174 6.35 -30.01 -31.56
N ASN A 175 6.15 -30.22 -32.87
CA ASN A 175 6.99 -29.66 -33.95
C ASN A 175 6.22 -28.71 -34.89
N THR A 176 5.09 -28.16 -34.43
CA THR A 176 4.26 -27.20 -35.20
C THR A 176 4.19 -25.84 -34.51
N ILE A 177 5.32 -25.37 -33.97
CA ILE A 177 5.45 -23.96 -33.60
C ILE A 177 5.65 -23.19 -34.90
N ALA A 178 4.57 -22.64 -35.48
CA ALA A 178 4.57 -21.27 -36.00
C ALA A 178 3.21 -20.80 -36.54
N ASP A 179 2.50 -21.53 -37.41
CA ASP A 179 1.54 -20.77 -38.26
C ASP A 179 0.05 -20.88 -37.92
N ASN A 180 -0.46 -21.98 -37.34
CA ASN A 180 -1.91 -22.25 -37.35
C ASN A 180 -2.61 -22.61 -36.03
N PHE A 181 -1.96 -22.57 -34.85
CA PHE A 181 -2.64 -22.90 -33.58
C PHE A 181 -2.37 -21.87 -32.48
N SER A 182 -3.39 -21.47 -31.72
CA SER A 182 -3.26 -20.60 -30.55
C SER A 182 -4.18 -21.06 -29.42
N ALA A 183 -3.75 -20.93 -28.17
CA ALA A 183 -4.60 -21.18 -27.00
C ALA A 183 -4.47 -20.02 -26.01
N ILE A 184 -5.59 -19.34 -25.78
CA ILE A 184 -5.70 -18.02 -25.14
C ILE A 184 -6.70 -18.13 -23.99
N ALA A 185 -6.33 -17.63 -22.81
CA ALA A 185 -7.25 -17.50 -21.68
C ALA A 185 -7.81 -16.08 -21.63
N LEU A 186 -9.13 -15.95 -21.51
CA LEU A 186 -9.81 -14.66 -21.54
C LEU A 186 -9.90 -14.00 -20.15
N GLY A 187 -9.97 -14.81 -19.09
CA GLY A 187 -10.15 -14.34 -17.72
C GLY A 187 -8.84 -14.24 -16.96
N ARG A 188 -8.81 -13.30 -16.00
CA ARG A 188 -7.68 -13.14 -15.08
C ARG A 188 -7.58 -14.30 -14.11
N HIS A 189 -6.35 -14.78 -13.90
CA HIS A 189 -6.10 -15.79 -12.87
C HIS A 189 -6.17 -15.19 -11.47
N PRO A 190 -6.74 -15.87 -10.45
CA PRO A 190 -6.88 -15.28 -9.10
C PRO A 190 -5.55 -14.88 -8.43
N LYS A 191 -4.44 -15.45 -8.88
CA LYS A 191 -3.07 -15.13 -8.42
C LYS A 191 -2.33 -14.13 -9.33
N ASP A 192 -2.99 -13.64 -10.37
CA ASP A 192 -2.42 -12.68 -11.30
C ASP A 192 -2.52 -11.27 -10.72
N SER A 193 -1.43 -10.52 -10.79
CA SER A 193 -1.35 -9.13 -10.31
C SER A 193 -1.88 -8.12 -11.32
N SER A 194 -2.07 -8.52 -12.58
CA SER A 194 -2.69 -7.69 -13.63
C SER A 194 -4.17 -7.41 -13.35
N THR A 195 -4.76 -6.40 -13.97
CA THR A 195 -6.21 -6.12 -13.87
C THR A 195 -7.01 -7.00 -14.83
N ASP A 196 -8.32 -7.16 -14.59
CA ASP A 196 -9.22 -7.87 -15.52
C ASP A 196 -9.22 -7.21 -16.91
N ALA A 197 -9.19 -5.88 -16.96
CA ALA A 197 -9.12 -5.11 -18.20
C ALA A 197 -7.81 -5.37 -18.96
N GLU A 198 -6.67 -5.43 -18.26
CA GLU A 198 -5.37 -5.70 -18.90
C GLU A 198 -5.32 -7.12 -19.47
N VAL A 199 -5.74 -8.12 -18.70
CA VAL A 199 -5.77 -9.52 -19.16
C VAL A 199 -6.70 -9.67 -20.36
N PHE A 200 -7.87 -9.05 -20.29
CA PHE A 200 -8.84 -9.08 -21.38
C PHE A 200 -8.30 -8.38 -22.64
N LEU A 201 -7.75 -7.17 -22.54
CA LEU A 201 -7.16 -6.46 -23.68
C LEU A 201 -5.99 -7.23 -24.30
N ARG A 202 -5.16 -7.87 -23.47
CA ARG A 202 -4.07 -8.73 -23.95
C ARG A 202 -4.61 -9.96 -24.70
N ALA A 203 -5.66 -10.60 -24.19
CA ALA A 203 -6.32 -11.72 -24.85
C ALA A 203 -6.95 -11.30 -26.19
N ILE A 204 -7.60 -10.13 -26.26
CA ILE A 204 -8.11 -9.56 -27.52
C ILE A 204 -6.97 -9.28 -28.50
N GLY A 205 -5.84 -8.75 -28.04
CA GLY A 205 -4.65 -8.56 -28.86
C GLY A 205 -4.05 -9.89 -29.37
N ASP A 206 -4.04 -10.93 -28.54
CA ASP A 206 -3.59 -12.27 -28.93
C ASP A 206 -4.55 -12.91 -29.95
N LEU A 207 -5.86 -12.71 -29.82
CA LEU A 207 -6.86 -13.13 -30.81
C LEU A 207 -6.66 -12.43 -32.15
N TRP A 208 -6.44 -11.11 -32.13
CA TRP A 208 -6.17 -10.33 -33.33
C TRP A 208 -4.88 -10.77 -34.04
N LYS A 209 -3.78 -10.99 -33.29
CA LYS A 209 -2.54 -11.60 -33.83
C LYS A 209 -2.79 -13.01 -34.38
N GLY A 210 -3.70 -13.74 -33.76
CA GLY A 210 -4.19 -15.04 -34.21
C GLY A 210 -4.94 -14.97 -35.55
N GLY A 211 -5.28 -13.79 -36.06
CA GLY A 211 -6.01 -13.59 -37.32
C GLY A 211 -7.53 -13.49 -37.13
N VAL A 212 -8.02 -13.35 -35.88
CA VAL A 212 -9.43 -13.06 -35.63
C VAL A 212 -9.71 -11.60 -36.00
N ASP A 213 -10.72 -11.38 -36.84
CA ASP A 213 -11.19 -10.04 -37.14
C ASP A 213 -11.95 -9.47 -35.93
N ILE A 214 -11.33 -8.52 -35.24
CA ILE A 214 -11.90 -7.86 -34.05
C ILE A 214 -12.49 -6.52 -34.47
N ASP A 215 -13.80 -6.40 -34.32
CA ASP A 215 -14.51 -5.13 -34.50
C ASP A 215 -14.28 -4.22 -33.28
N PHE A 216 -13.18 -3.48 -33.31
CA PHE A 216 -12.85 -2.49 -32.28
C PHE A 216 -13.88 -1.33 -32.23
N GLY A 217 -14.68 -1.12 -33.27
CA GLY A 217 -15.74 -0.09 -33.27
C GLY A 217 -16.87 -0.45 -32.32
N LYS A 218 -17.28 -1.72 -32.27
CA LYS A 218 -18.21 -2.25 -31.26
C LYS A 218 -17.61 -2.32 -29.87
N PHE A 219 -16.31 -2.63 -29.78
CA PHE A 219 -15.60 -2.73 -28.51
C PHE A 219 -15.56 -1.40 -27.75
N PHE A 220 -15.35 -0.29 -28.46
CA PHE A 220 -15.19 1.05 -27.88
C PHE A 220 -16.37 2.00 -28.17
N HIS A 221 -17.57 1.47 -28.40
CA HIS A 221 -18.71 2.30 -28.81
C HIS A 221 -19.11 3.31 -27.70
N PRO A 222 -19.30 4.62 -28.02
CA PRO A 222 -19.55 5.67 -27.04
C PRO A 222 -20.83 5.52 -26.22
N SER A 223 -21.83 4.81 -26.75
CA SER A 223 -23.13 4.60 -26.08
C SER A 223 -23.22 3.32 -25.24
N GLY A 224 -22.07 2.74 -24.83
CA GLY A 224 -22.02 1.58 -23.93
C GLY A 224 -21.41 0.31 -24.52
N GLY A 225 -20.17 0.37 -25.01
CA GLY A 225 -19.36 -0.84 -25.24
C GLY A 225 -19.11 -1.66 -23.96
N PHE A 226 -18.41 -2.79 -24.06
CA PHE A 226 -18.11 -3.71 -22.93
C PHE A 226 -17.24 -3.11 -21.80
N LEU A 227 -16.68 -1.92 -22.01
CA LEU A 227 -15.93 -1.14 -21.02
C LEU A 227 -16.74 0.10 -20.61
N PRO A 228 -16.48 0.68 -19.41
CA PRO A 228 -17.08 1.97 -19.03
C PRO A 228 -16.91 2.98 -20.16
N PRO A 229 -17.91 3.84 -20.42
CA PRO A 229 -17.83 4.80 -21.52
C PRO A 229 -16.54 5.59 -21.40
N LEU A 230 -15.62 5.35 -22.35
CA LEU A 230 -14.47 6.21 -22.50
C LEU A 230 -15.04 7.61 -22.77
N SER A 231 -14.57 8.60 -22.03
CA SER A 231 -15.01 9.99 -22.18
C SER A 231 -14.83 10.54 -23.60
N ARG A 232 -14.07 9.84 -24.46
CA ARG A 232 -13.94 10.08 -25.91
C ARG A 232 -13.77 8.78 -26.69
N ALA A 233 -14.16 8.79 -27.97
CA ALA A 233 -13.87 7.72 -28.90
C ALA A 233 -12.35 7.52 -29.09
N PRO A 234 -11.86 6.26 -29.14
CA PRO A 234 -10.44 5.99 -29.36
C PRO A 234 -10.01 6.39 -30.78
N ARG A 235 -8.76 6.83 -30.91
CA ARG A 235 -8.14 7.17 -32.21
C ARG A 235 -7.25 6.02 -32.66
N ARG A 236 -7.37 5.62 -33.93
CA ARG A 236 -6.40 4.72 -34.57
C ARG A 236 -5.16 5.54 -34.95
N ILE A 237 -3.98 5.07 -34.55
CA ILE A 237 -2.68 5.63 -34.93
C ILE A 237 -1.98 4.64 -35.84
N VAL A 238 -1.35 5.13 -36.91
CA VAL A 238 -0.58 4.30 -37.82
C VAL A 238 0.77 4.01 -37.17
N LEU A 239 1.09 2.72 -37.00
CA LEU A 239 2.41 2.30 -36.52
C LEU A 239 3.41 2.34 -37.69
N PRO A 240 4.67 2.72 -37.45
CA PRO A 240 5.67 2.78 -38.51
C PRO A 240 5.95 1.35 -39.00
N THR A 241 6.00 1.18 -40.32
CA THR A 241 6.26 -0.12 -40.97
C THR A 241 7.74 -0.48 -40.97
N TYR A 242 8.63 0.45 -40.63
CA TYR A 242 10.08 0.29 -40.63
C TYR A 242 10.70 0.83 -39.33
N VAL A 243 11.50 0.01 -38.64
CA VAL A 243 11.98 0.29 -37.27
C VAL A 243 12.98 1.46 -37.18
N PHE A 244 13.47 1.96 -38.31
CA PHE A 244 14.41 3.09 -38.38
C PHE A 244 13.79 4.38 -38.93
N ASP A 245 12.51 4.36 -39.32
CA ASP A 245 11.77 5.60 -39.49
C ASP A 245 11.66 6.25 -38.12
N ARG A 246 12.35 7.38 -37.93
CA ARG A 246 12.37 8.13 -36.67
C ARG A 246 11.07 8.90 -36.44
N ASP A 247 9.95 8.34 -36.87
CA ASP A 247 8.64 8.92 -36.73
C ASP A 247 8.11 8.70 -35.32
N ARG A 248 7.64 9.79 -34.71
CA ARG A 248 6.94 9.74 -33.42
C ARG A 248 5.52 9.25 -33.66
N CYS A 249 5.33 7.94 -33.57
CA CYS A 249 4.01 7.30 -33.76
C CYS A 249 3.29 6.96 -32.44
N TRP A 250 3.86 7.35 -31.29
CA TRP A 250 3.15 7.22 -30.01
C TRP A 250 1.97 8.19 -29.99
N ALA A 251 0.87 7.80 -29.34
CA ALA A 251 -0.14 8.78 -28.97
C ALA A 251 0.59 9.89 -28.21
N ALA A 252 0.71 11.07 -28.82
CA ALA A 252 1.18 12.23 -28.09
C ALA A 252 0.25 12.32 -26.88
N GLU A 253 0.81 12.15 -25.68
CA GLU A 253 0.09 12.49 -24.46
C GLU A 253 -0.42 13.90 -24.71
N LYS A 254 -1.73 14.04 -24.93
CA LYS A 254 -2.33 15.32 -24.69
C LYS A 254 -2.01 15.62 -23.23
N PRO A 255 -1.55 16.84 -22.89
CA PRO A 255 -1.54 17.27 -21.51
C PRO A 255 -2.87 16.86 -20.90
N SER A 256 -2.84 16.07 -19.82
CA SER A 256 -4.07 15.57 -19.23
C SER A 256 -4.96 16.77 -18.93
N ASP A 257 -6.28 16.65 -19.15
CA ASP A 257 -7.24 17.72 -18.79
C ASP A 257 -7.19 18.05 -17.27
N ALA A 258 -6.38 17.34 -16.47
CA ALA A 258 -5.87 17.81 -15.17
C ALA A 258 -4.55 18.58 -15.37
N SER A 259 -4.65 19.92 -15.43
CA SER A 259 -3.51 20.80 -15.24
C SER A 259 -2.83 20.48 -13.89
N ALA A 260 -1.50 20.49 -13.83
CA ALA A 260 -0.75 20.46 -12.57
C ALA A 260 -1.10 21.65 -11.64
N GLU A 261 -1.81 22.65 -12.16
CA GLU A 261 -2.36 23.76 -11.38
C GLU A 261 -3.21 23.23 -10.23
N GLY A 262 -2.82 23.67 -9.03
CA GLY A 262 -3.59 23.42 -7.83
C GLY A 262 -3.40 22.04 -7.19
N LEU A 263 -2.41 21.26 -7.63
CA LEU A 263 -2.03 20.00 -6.98
C LEU A 263 -0.99 20.20 -5.87
N THR A 264 -0.21 21.28 -5.95
CA THR A 264 0.90 21.54 -5.02
C THR A 264 0.44 22.42 -3.86
N TYR A 265 0.73 21.98 -2.64
CA TYR A 265 0.52 22.72 -1.40
C TYR A 265 1.82 22.82 -0.62
N ARG A 266 2.09 24.00 -0.06
CA ARG A 266 3.11 24.17 0.97
C ARG A 266 2.50 23.91 2.33
N VAL A 267 3.24 23.17 3.16
CA VAL A 267 2.94 23.03 4.57
C VAL A 267 3.53 24.21 5.31
N GLU A 268 2.70 24.96 6.04
CA GLU A 268 3.12 26.12 6.82
C GLU A 268 2.56 26.06 8.24
N TRP A 269 3.22 26.75 9.18
CA TRP A 269 2.69 26.97 10.52
C TRP A 269 2.04 28.35 10.60
N GLU A 270 0.78 28.40 10.98
CA GLU A 270 0.00 29.61 11.16
C GLU A 270 -0.20 29.91 12.65
N GLN A 271 0.16 31.12 13.07
CA GLN A 271 0.08 31.53 14.46
C GLN A 271 -1.37 31.60 14.94
N LEU A 272 -1.63 31.04 16.12
CA LEU A 272 -2.90 31.14 16.82
C LEU A 272 -2.96 32.47 17.59
N LYS A 273 -3.96 33.31 17.30
CA LYS A 273 -4.07 34.66 17.88
C LYS A 273 -4.56 34.69 19.33
N ASP A 274 -5.36 33.70 19.77
CA ASP A 274 -6.17 33.82 21.00
C ASP A 274 -5.93 32.72 22.05
N LEU A 275 -4.94 31.84 21.87
CA LEU A 275 -4.93 30.53 22.55
C LEU A 275 -4.05 30.39 23.78
N ILE A 276 -3.29 31.43 24.18
CA ILE A 276 -2.54 31.41 25.44
C ILE A 276 -3.14 32.46 26.37
N PRO A 277 -4.02 32.06 27.32
CA PRO A 277 -4.18 32.84 28.54
C PRO A 277 -2.78 33.03 29.10
N GLN A 278 -2.35 34.28 29.35
CA GLN A 278 -1.11 34.56 30.07
C GLN A 278 -1.13 33.73 31.35
N ALA A 279 -0.48 32.57 31.32
CA ALA A 279 -0.48 31.65 32.43
C ALA A 279 0.45 32.28 33.48
N THR A 280 -0.14 33.14 34.31
CA THR A 280 0.44 33.63 35.54
C THR A 280 0.96 32.41 36.31
N GLU A 281 2.09 32.58 37.00
CA GLU A 281 2.92 31.56 37.67
C GLU A 281 2.23 30.75 38.79
N SER A 282 0.92 30.53 38.68
CA SER A 282 0.16 29.63 39.52
C SER A 282 0.64 28.20 39.32
N LYS A 283 1.02 27.58 40.44
CA LYS A 283 1.40 26.16 40.57
C LYS A 283 0.42 25.29 39.78
N ILE A 284 0.92 24.38 38.95
CA ILE A 284 0.14 23.33 38.29
C ILE A 284 -0.56 22.53 39.41
N LYS A 285 -1.82 22.84 39.71
CA LYS A 285 -2.64 22.13 40.70
C LYS A 285 -3.27 20.90 40.03
N SER A 286 -3.29 19.78 40.76
CA SER A 286 -3.88 18.51 40.35
C SER A 286 -5.36 18.68 39.97
N SER A 287 -5.70 18.46 38.70
CA SER A 287 -7.09 18.21 38.27
C SER A 287 -7.45 16.75 38.59
N THR A 288 -8.74 16.42 38.57
CA THR A 288 -9.26 15.05 38.73
C THR A 288 -9.13 14.18 37.47
N GLU A 289 -8.54 14.71 36.38
CA GLU A 289 -8.27 14.03 35.11
C GLU A 289 -6.77 13.75 34.95
N LEU A 290 -6.41 12.67 34.24
CA LEU A 290 -5.03 12.19 34.09
C LEU A 290 -4.38 12.77 32.83
N ASP A 291 -3.67 13.89 32.98
CA ASP A 291 -2.90 14.51 31.89
C ASP A 291 -1.48 13.93 31.79
N TRP A 292 -1.10 13.36 30.63
CA TRP A 292 0.20 12.72 30.40
C TRP A 292 1.05 13.48 29.38
N VAL A 293 1.92 14.36 29.85
CA VAL A 293 2.88 15.01 28.95
C VAL A 293 4.13 14.13 28.80
N ILE A 294 4.29 13.52 27.63
CA ILE A 294 5.45 12.70 27.29
C ILE A 294 6.48 13.56 26.56
N VAL A 295 7.56 13.81 27.28
CA VAL A 295 8.71 14.53 26.75
C VAL A 295 9.83 13.51 26.53
N PRO A 296 10.40 13.39 25.32
CA PRO A 296 11.74 12.85 25.12
C PRO A 296 12.71 13.75 25.89
N ALA A 297 12.90 13.46 27.17
CA ALA A 297 13.65 14.29 28.10
C ALA A 297 15.02 13.67 28.38
N THR A 298 16.04 14.52 28.46
CA THR A 298 17.35 14.14 28.98
C THR A 298 17.31 14.04 30.52
N ARG A 299 18.36 13.49 31.12
CA ARG A 299 18.53 13.52 32.59
C ARG A 299 18.59 14.96 33.12
N ALA A 300 19.17 15.89 32.35
CA ALA A 300 19.23 17.30 32.72
C ALA A 300 17.83 17.93 32.74
N ASP A 301 17.02 17.65 31.72
CA ASP A 301 15.62 18.05 31.66
C ASP A 301 14.82 17.52 32.85
N PHE A 302 14.97 16.24 33.17
CA PHE A 302 14.34 15.62 34.33
C PHE A 302 14.73 16.32 35.65
N LEU A 303 16.01 16.62 35.84
CA LEU A 303 16.50 17.31 37.04
C LEU A 303 16.00 18.75 37.13
N ALA A 304 15.95 19.46 36.00
CA ALA A 304 15.38 20.81 35.93
C ALA A 304 13.91 20.80 36.36
N LEU A 305 13.13 19.84 35.87
CA LEU A 305 11.71 19.71 36.21
C LEU A 305 11.48 19.31 37.67
N LYS A 306 12.34 18.45 38.22
CA LYS A 306 12.32 18.11 39.64
C LYS A 306 12.61 19.34 40.51
N SER A 307 13.55 20.20 40.08
CA SER A 307 13.87 21.44 40.79
C SER A 307 12.72 22.46 40.77
N MET A 308 11.81 22.37 39.79
CA MET A 308 10.61 23.20 39.68
C MET A 308 9.43 22.73 40.55
N GLY A 309 9.61 21.68 41.37
CA GLY A 309 8.57 21.21 42.30
C GLY A 309 7.49 20.34 41.67
N ILE A 310 7.72 19.76 40.49
CA ILE A 310 6.82 18.75 39.90
C ILE A 310 7.02 17.43 40.67
N SER A 311 6.04 17.02 41.46
CA SER A 311 6.18 15.95 42.46
C SER A 311 6.01 14.53 41.92
N ASN A 312 5.33 14.34 40.78
CA ASN A 312 4.91 13.02 40.28
C ASN A 312 5.71 12.57 39.05
N LEU A 313 7.04 12.78 39.05
CA LEU A 313 7.90 12.43 37.93
C LEU A 313 8.17 10.91 37.86
N LEU A 314 7.57 10.23 36.88
CA LEU A 314 7.88 8.82 36.57
C LEU A 314 9.00 8.75 35.54
N LEU A 315 10.23 8.46 35.98
CA LEU A 315 11.33 8.15 35.07
C LEU A 315 11.32 6.66 34.73
N ALA A 316 10.99 6.32 33.49
CA ALA A 316 11.20 4.96 32.99
C ALA A 316 12.70 4.71 32.79
N LYS A 317 13.38 4.18 33.82
CA LYS A 317 14.72 3.60 33.66
C LYS A 317 14.56 2.29 32.88
N THR A 318 15.00 2.29 31.64
CA THR A 318 14.81 1.24 30.65
C THR A 318 15.24 -0.16 31.13
N PRO A 319 14.46 -1.18 30.74
CA PRO A 319 14.88 -2.05 29.65
C PRO A 319 14.08 -1.72 28.38
N SER A 320 14.30 -2.48 27.32
CA SER A 320 13.81 -2.30 25.95
C SER A 320 12.28 -2.19 25.77
N THR A 321 11.45 -2.45 26.79
CA THR A 321 9.98 -2.57 26.67
C THR A 321 9.26 -2.03 27.91
N PHE A 322 8.19 -1.25 27.71
CA PHE A 322 7.25 -0.87 28.76
C PHE A 322 6.36 -2.07 29.10
N THR A 323 6.19 -2.37 30.39
CA THR A 323 5.37 -3.49 30.86
C THR A 323 3.98 -3.00 31.26
N LEU A 324 3.00 -3.90 31.24
CA LEU A 324 1.66 -3.61 31.77
C LEU A 324 1.73 -3.15 33.23
N LYS A 325 2.60 -3.77 34.04
CA LYS A 325 2.83 -3.34 35.43
C LYS A 325 3.26 -1.87 35.52
N TRP A 326 4.20 -1.45 34.67
CA TRP A 326 4.61 -0.04 34.61
C TRP A 326 3.45 0.88 34.22
N ALA A 327 2.68 0.50 33.19
CA ALA A 327 1.54 1.29 32.75
C ALA A 327 0.48 1.39 33.86
N SER A 328 0.07 0.27 34.46
CA SER A 328 -0.87 0.24 35.59
C SER A 328 -0.39 1.05 36.79
N GLU A 329 0.89 0.96 37.18
CA GLU A 329 1.47 1.81 38.23
C GLU A 329 1.42 3.29 37.87
N ALA A 330 1.67 3.62 36.60
CA ALA A 330 1.64 4.99 36.12
C ALA A 330 0.21 5.56 36.06
N PHE A 331 -0.79 4.76 35.68
CA PHE A 331 -2.22 5.10 35.80
C PHE A 331 -2.65 5.32 37.27
N GLN A 332 -2.15 4.51 38.21
CA GLN A 332 -2.45 4.65 39.64
C GLN A 332 -1.81 5.89 40.28
N ARG A 333 -0.68 6.38 39.76
CA ARG A 333 0.11 7.44 40.40
C ARG A 333 -0.24 8.87 39.96
N GLY A 334 -0.72 9.05 38.73
CA GLY A 334 -1.30 10.27 38.17
C GLY A 334 -0.52 11.61 38.18
N HIS A 335 -0.65 12.34 37.06
CA HIS A 335 -0.53 13.80 36.83
C HIS A 335 0.58 14.40 35.93
N VAL A 336 1.76 13.79 35.71
CA VAL A 336 2.65 14.05 34.53
C VAL A 336 3.73 12.95 34.47
N ALA A 337 3.76 12.09 33.45
CA ALA A 337 4.78 11.04 33.33
C ALA A 337 5.88 11.39 32.30
N PHE A 338 7.15 11.47 32.74
CA PHE A 338 8.30 11.79 31.90
C PHE A 338 8.99 10.54 31.36
N VAL A 339 8.65 10.17 30.13
CA VAL A 339 9.22 8.98 29.51
C VAL A 339 10.44 9.34 28.68
N ALA A 340 11.64 9.06 29.22
CA ALA A 340 12.88 9.12 28.45
C ALA A 340 12.91 7.98 27.41
N LEU A 341 12.80 8.32 26.13
CA LEU A 341 12.75 7.34 25.04
C LEU A 341 14.13 6.80 24.60
N SER A 342 15.24 7.11 25.28
CA SER A 342 16.49 6.33 25.12
C SER A 342 17.48 6.47 26.28
N ALA A 343 18.29 5.42 26.51
CA ALA A 343 19.41 5.44 27.46
C ALA A 343 20.61 6.27 26.96
N ALA A 344 20.78 6.45 25.64
CA ALA A 344 21.79 7.36 25.08
C ALA A 344 21.46 8.84 25.35
N HIS A 345 20.18 9.18 25.57
CA HIS A 345 19.73 10.51 26.02
C HIS A 345 19.93 10.74 27.53
N VAL A 346 20.33 9.71 28.28
CA VAL A 346 20.57 9.78 29.73
C VAL A 346 22.06 9.97 30.06
N GLU A 347 23.00 9.56 29.20
CA GLU A 347 24.43 9.54 29.53
C GLU A 347 25.37 10.41 28.67
N SER A 348 24.99 10.90 27.49
CA SER A 348 25.89 11.75 26.70
C SER A 348 25.22 12.89 25.95
N PHE A 349 25.04 14.04 26.61
CA PHE A 349 25.03 15.35 25.95
C PHE A 349 25.75 16.37 26.85
N LYS A 350 27.09 16.31 26.80
CA LYS A 350 27.92 17.48 27.11
C LYS A 350 28.26 18.09 25.74
N SER A 351 27.67 19.24 25.44
CA SER A 351 27.73 20.04 24.20
C SER A 351 26.88 19.56 23.00
N GLU A 352 26.21 20.53 22.35
CA GLU A 352 25.43 20.41 21.10
C GLU A 352 26.23 19.94 19.87
N THR A 353 27.50 19.56 20.06
CA THR A 353 28.44 19.29 18.98
C THR A 353 28.67 17.79 18.77
N GLN A 354 28.30 17.34 17.56
CA GLN A 354 28.54 16.04 16.92
C GLN A 354 27.59 14.88 17.28
N ILE A 355 26.43 14.87 16.62
CA ILE A 355 25.67 13.64 16.36
C ILE A 355 26.55 12.69 15.53
N LYS A 356 26.99 11.57 16.12
CA LYS A 356 27.88 10.61 15.44
C LYS A 356 27.13 9.81 14.35
N LYS A 357 27.84 9.49 13.26
CA LYS A 357 27.36 8.73 12.08
C LYS A 357 26.65 7.42 12.46
N GLY A 358 25.60 7.05 11.73
CA GLY A 358 24.79 5.84 11.95
C GLY A 358 23.94 5.81 13.23
N LYS A 359 24.07 6.79 14.14
CA LYS A 359 23.23 6.84 15.34
C LYS A 359 21.83 7.34 15.05
N ILE A 360 21.63 8.36 14.21
CA ILE A 360 20.28 8.94 13.97
C ILE A 360 19.29 7.90 13.44
N THR A 361 19.69 7.13 12.41
CA THR A 361 18.82 6.10 11.84
C THR A 361 18.54 4.99 12.84
N ARG A 362 19.55 4.61 13.63
CA ARG A 362 19.38 3.67 14.74
C ARG A 362 18.43 4.18 15.81
N ASP A 363 18.63 5.42 16.22
CA ASP A 363 17.86 6.10 17.26
C ASP A 363 16.41 6.28 16.79
N ALA A 364 16.17 6.55 15.50
CA ALA A 364 14.82 6.66 14.93
C ALA A 364 14.00 5.38 15.12
N TRP A 365 14.54 4.21 14.75
CA TRP A 365 13.79 2.97 14.93
C TRP A 365 13.74 2.52 16.40
N GLU A 366 14.77 2.77 17.22
CA GLU A 366 14.72 2.47 18.67
C GLU A 366 13.69 3.33 19.41
N ILE A 367 13.62 4.62 19.09
CA ILE A 367 12.62 5.55 19.63
C ILE A 367 11.22 5.12 19.18
N ALA A 368 11.05 4.78 17.91
CA ALA A 368 9.77 4.28 17.40
C ALA A 368 9.36 2.98 18.11
N ARG A 369 10.29 2.04 18.30
CA ARG A 369 10.05 0.77 18.99
C ARG A 369 9.62 0.98 20.45
N ARG A 370 10.22 1.95 21.13
CA ARG A 370 9.86 2.31 22.51
C ARG A 370 8.50 3.02 22.57
N MET A 371 8.23 3.91 21.63
CA MET A 371 6.92 4.55 21.49
C MET A 371 5.83 3.51 21.25
N LEU A 372 6.06 2.56 20.34
CA LEU A 372 5.15 1.44 20.09
C LEU A 372 4.85 0.64 21.38
N SER A 373 5.90 0.22 22.10
CA SER A 373 5.73 -0.52 23.35
C SER A 373 4.99 0.28 24.42
N LEU A 374 5.22 1.60 24.49
CA LEU A 374 4.51 2.50 25.38
C LEU A 374 3.03 2.59 25.03
N LEU A 375 2.71 2.84 23.75
CA LEU A 375 1.35 2.91 23.24
C LEU A 375 0.57 1.61 23.49
N GLN A 376 1.19 0.45 23.26
CA GLN A 376 0.60 -0.86 23.54
C GLN A 376 0.35 -1.07 25.03
N ALA A 377 1.33 -0.76 25.89
CA ALA A 377 1.17 -0.91 27.33
C ALA A 377 0.07 0.01 27.90
N LEU A 378 -0.02 1.24 27.37
CA LEU A 378 -1.05 2.20 27.76
C LEU A 378 -2.44 1.78 27.27
N ALA A 379 -2.56 1.26 26.04
CA ALA A 379 -3.82 0.74 25.51
C ALA A 379 -4.38 -0.39 26.40
N ILE A 380 -3.55 -1.38 26.74
CA ILE A 380 -3.97 -2.51 27.61
C ILE A 380 -4.30 -2.02 29.02
N ALA A 381 -3.54 -1.05 29.56
CA ALA A 381 -3.81 -0.53 30.89
C ALA A 381 -5.12 0.28 30.94
N ALA A 382 -5.43 1.07 29.89
CA ALA A 382 -6.67 1.84 29.79
C ALA A 382 -7.91 0.94 29.79
N GLU A 383 -7.87 -0.19 29.08
CA GLU A 383 -8.97 -1.18 29.06
C GLU A 383 -9.27 -1.77 30.44
N ASN A 384 -8.26 -1.86 31.31
CA ASN A 384 -8.39 -2.45 32.65
C ASN A 384 -8.80 -1.43 33.74
N THR A 385 -8.98 -0.16 33.39
CA THR A 385 -9.40 0.87 34.35
C THR A 385 -10.92 1.11 34.28
N THR A 386 -11.60 1.03 35.43
CA THR A 386 -13.06 1.25 35.56
C THR A 386 -13.48 2.72 35.53
N THR A 387 -12.52 3.65 35.54
CA THR A 387 -12.75 5.08 35.43
C THR A 387 -12.58 5.54 33.98
N SER A 388 -13.41 6.48 33.51
CA SER A 388 -13.29 7.18 32.22
C SER A 388 -12.06 8.10 32.18
N SER A 389 -10.90 7.56 32.52
CA SER A 389 -9.62 8.26 32.63
C SER A 389 -9.05 8.50 31.24
N ARG A 390 -9.43 9.61 30.61
CA ARG A 390 -8.82 10.06 29.36
C ARG A 390 -7.32 10.27 29.59
N VAL A 391 -6.49 9.53 28.84
CA VAL A 391 -5.02 9.68 28.89
C VAL A 391 -4.59 10.69 27.87
N HIS A 392 -4.42 11.95 28.28
CA HIS A 392 -3.99 13.01 27.39
C HIS A 392 -2.50 12.94 27.11
N LEU A 393 -2.11 12.32 25.99
CA LEU A 393 -0.71 12.28 25.56
C LEU A 393 -0.32 13.58 24.86
N ALA A 394 0.70 14.27 25.38
CA ALA A 394 1.37 15.38 24.70
C ALA A 394 2.82 15.03 24.39
N LEU A 395 3.16 14.83 23.11
CA LEU A 395 4.53 14.56 22.69
C LEU A 395 5.27 15.88 22.44
N VAL A 396 6.23 16.22 23.30
CA VAL A 396 7.02 17.45 23.17
C VAL A 396 8.30 17.15 22.40
N THR A 397 8.51 17.72 21.22
CA THR A 397 9.69 17.40 20.39
C THR A 397 10.54 18.64 20.13
N GLY A 398 11.87 18.48 20.04
CA GLY A 398 12.82 19.57 19.80
C GLY A 398 13.21 19.75 18.33
N ARG A 399 13.61 20.96 17.92
CA ARG A 399 14.14 21.21 16.56
C ARG A 399 15.43 20.41 16.29
N GLY A 400 15.62 19.98 15.05
CA GLY A 400 16.87 19.37 14.59
C GLY A 400 17.07 17.90 15.01
N ARG A 401 16.00 17.19 15.36
CA ARG A 401 16.03 15.81 15.85
C ARG A 401 15.10 14.90 15.01
N PRO A 402 15.48 14.54 13.77
CA PRO A 402 14.60 13.82 12.85
C PRO A 402 14.13 12.46 13.37
N GLU A 403 14.89 11.82 14.25
CA GLU A 403 14.51 10.58 14.92
C GLU A 403 13.24 10.72 15.77
N LEU A 404 12.92 11.92 16.26
CA LEU A 404 11.66 12.19 16.98
C LEU A 404 10.46 12.25 16.04
N GLY A 405 10.68 12.52 14.75
CA GLY A 405 9.63 12.44 13.73
C GLY A 405 9.00 11.04 13.65
N SER A 406 9.77 9.98 13.88
CA SER A 406 9.21 8.62 13.91
C SER A 406 8.29 8.37 15.12
N ALA A 407 8.61 8.93 16.30
CA ALA A 407 7.70 8.90 17.44
C ALA A 407 6.43 9.73 17.17
N TRP A 408 6.59 10.90 16.55
CA TRP A 408 5.46 11.76 16.15
C TRP A 408 4.49 11.02 15.23
N GLY A 409 5.01 10.32 14.22
CA GLY A 409 4.17 9.56 13.30
C GLY A 409 3.37 8.44 13.97
N LEU A 410 3.98 7.69 14.89
CA LEU A 410 3.24 6.67 15.67
C LEU A 410 2.19 7.29 16.58
N ALA A 411 2.54 8.37 17.29
CA ALA A 411 1.63 9.06 18.19
C ALA A 411 0.40 9.64 17.44
N LYS A 412 0.62 10.13 16.21
CA LYS A 412 -0.45 10.55 15.31
C LYS A 412 -1.41 9.41 14.97
N VAL A 413 -0.89 8.26 14.53
CA VAL A 413 -1.75 7.12 14.16
C VAL A 413 -2.50 6.56 15.37
N SER A 414 -1.89 6.54 16.55
CA SER A 414 -2.59 6.10 17.77
C SER A 414 -3.77 6.99 18.14
N ALA A 415 -3.73 8.29 17.83
CA ALA A 415 -4.87 9.19 18.01
C ALA A 415 -6.07 8.81 17.11
N LEU A 416 -5.82 8.14 15.99
CA LEU A 416 -6.87 7.65 15.08
C LEU A 416 -7.38 6.27 15.50
N GLU A 417 -6.51 5.40 16.04
CA GLU A 417 -6.86 4.01 16.38
C GLU A 417 -7.52 3.83 17.76
N PHE A 418 -7.10 4.55 18.80
CA PHE A 418 -7.46 4.25 20.20
C PHE A 418 -8.67 5.03 20.75
N ASN A 419 -9.59 5.46 19.89
CA ASN A 419 -10.64 6.41 20.25
C ASN A 419 -11.47 5.99 21.50
N HIS A 420 -11.81 6.98 22.33
CA HIS A 420 -12.66 6.92 23.55
C HIS A 420 -12.09 6.30 24.85
N GLU A 421 -11.15 5.35 24.82
CA GLU A 421 -10.53 4.76 26.05
C GLU A 421 -9.18 5.40 26.38
N MET A 422 -8.42 5.79 25.35
CA MET A 422 -7.14 6.47 25.48
C MET A 422 -7.13 7.69 24.56
N ASP A 423 -7.11 8.88 25.16
CA ASP A 423 -7.27 10.12 24.43
C ASP A 423 -5.90 10.75 24.10
N ILE A 424 -5.22 10.28 23.06
CA ILE A 424 -4.02 10.97 22.57
C ILE A 424 -4.46 12.29 21.95
N THR A 425 -4.50 13.32 22.79
CA THR A 425 -5.14 14.58 22.46
C THR A 425 -4.26 15.50 21.66
N ARG A 426 -2.94 15.60 21.90
CA ARG A 426 -2.13 16.69 21.32
C ARG A 426 -0.72 16.27 20.98
N LEU A 427 -0.18 16.77 19.89
CA LEU A 427 1.23 16.67 19.56
C LEU A 427 1.81 18.09 19.57
N LEU A 428 2.83 18.33 20.39
CA LEU A 428 3.44 19.65 20.54
C LEU A 428 4.89 19.64 20.06
N TRP A 429 5.13 20.30 18.94
CA TRP A 429 6.50 20.62 18.55
C TRP A 429 6.97 21.86 19.31
N THR A 430 8.21 21.90 19.80
CA THR A 430 8.76 23.09 20.47
C THR A 430 10.19 23.38 20.03
N SER A 431 10.48 24.67 19.89
CA SER A 431 11.87 25.18 19.90
C SER A 431 12.14 26.05 21.13
N GLY A 432 11.14 26.28 21.97
CA GLY A 432 11.26 26.95 23.26
C GLY A 432 11.72 26.03 24.38
N SER A 433 11.90 26.60 25.58
CA SER A 433 12.33 25.87 26.76
C SER A 433 11.33 24.78 27.16
N LEU A 434 11.84 23.68 27.72
CA LEU A 434 11.00 22.57 28.18
C LEU A 434 9.89 23.01 29.18
N PRO A 435 10.16 23.90 30.16
CA PRO A 435 9.11 24.45 31.01
C PRO A 435 7.98 25.15 30.26
N ALA A 436 8.30 25.94 29.23
CA ALA A 436 7.29 26.60 28.40
C ALA A 436 6.47 25.57 27.62
N ALA A 437 7.13 24.55 27.07
CA ALA A 437 6.48 23.47 26.33
C ALA A 437 5.52 22.66 27.22
N LEU A 438 5.88 22.38 28.48
CA LEU A 438 4.99 21.71 29.42
C LEU A 438 3.76 22.56 29.77
N LYS A 439 3.95 23.85 30.02
CA LYS A 439 2.84 24.79 30.28
C LYS A 439 1.88 24.83 29.09
N ALA A 440 2.42 24.96 27.87
CA ALA A 440 1.62 24.95 26.65
C ALA A 440 0.90 23.61 26.44
N SER A 441 1.58 22.48 26.70
CA SER A 441 0.99 21.14 26.60
C SER A 441 -0.21 20.98 27.55
N VAL A 442 -0.06 21.36 28.82
CA VAL A 442 -1.15 21.32 29.81
C VAL A 442 -2.30 22.24 29.39
N ALA A 443 -2.01 23.43 28.85
CA ALA A 443 -3.03 24.34 28.37
C ALA A 443 -3.82 23.77 27.17
N LEU A 444 -3.12 23.15 26.21
CA LEU A 444 -3.73 22.54 25.03
C LEU A 444 -4.57 21.30 25.36
N VAL A 445 -4.13 20.52 26.35
CA VAL A 445 -4.85 19.34 26.85
C VAL A 445 -6.19 19.74 27.49
N LYS A 446 -6.21 20.84 28.26
CA LYS A 446 -7.43 21.36 28.91
C LYS A 446 -8.46 21.93 27.95
N GLN A 447 -8.19 21.97 26.65
CA GLN A 447 -9.09 22.50 25.64
C GLN A 447 -9.67 21.36 24.81
N PRO A 448 -10.95 20.99 25.00
CA PRO A 448 -11.56 19.88 24.27
C PRO A 448 -11.54 20.07 22.74
N LYS A 449 -11.64 21.33 22.27
CA LYS A 449 -11.64 21.72 20.85
C LYS A 449 -10.30 22.32 20.37
N GLY A 450 -9.21 22.12 21.13
CA GLY A 450 -7.88 22.57 20.73
C GLY A 450 -7.32 21.78 19.54
N PRO A 451 -6.30 22.33 18.84
CA PRO A 451 -5.72 21.69 17.66
C PRO A 451 -5.02 20.37 18.02
N LEU A 452 -5.10 19.37 17.15
CA LEU A 452 -4.41 18.09 17.37
C LEU A 452 -2.88 18.26 17.31
N GLU A 453 -2.39 19.11 16.42
CA GLU A 453 -0.97 19.41 16.23
C GLU A 453 -0.70 20.90 16.47
N ALA A 454 0.30 21.21 17.29
CA ALA A 454 0.74 22.58 17.51
C ALA A 454 2.26 22.70 17.54
N MET A 455 2.77 23.89 17.23
CA MET A 455 4.16 24.29 17.42
C MET A 455 4.23 25.44 18.42
N LEU A 456 5.10 25.32 19.42
CA LEU A 456 5.52 26.39 20.31
C LEU A 456 6.89 26.92 19.88
N ASP A 457 6.95 28.19 19.52
CA ASP A 457 8.21 28.84 19.19
C ASP A 457 8.99 29.31 20.45
N PRO A 458 10.23 29.83 20.32
CA PRO A 458 11.00 30.30 21.46
C PRO A 458 10.46 31.59 22.09
N THR A 459 9.59 32.32 21.38
CA THR A 459 8.92 33.53 21.88
C THR A 459 7.67 33.21 22.71
N GLY A 460 7.26 31.94 22.72
CA GLY A 460 6.08 31.46 23.43
C GLY A 460 4.81 31.52 22.57
N CYS A 461 4.90 31.75 21.26
CA CYS A 461 3.75 31.77 20.36
C CYS A 461 3.39 30.34 19.92
N LEU A 462 2.10 30.00 20.00
CA LEU A 462 1.55 28.76 19.46
C LEU A 462 1.11 28.94 18.01
N SER A 463 1.41 27.95 17.19
CA SER A 463 1.00 27.87 15.78
C SER A 463 0.43 26.50 15.45
N VAL A 464 -0.44 26.43 14.45
CA VAL A 464 -1.03 25.19 13.92
C VAL A 464 -0.59 24.97 12.49
N ARG A 465 -0.62 23.71 12.05
CA ARG A 465 -0.20 23.36 10.71
C ARG A 465 -1.33 23.65 9.70
N LYS A 466 -0.99 24.24 8.56
CA LYS A 466 -1.92 24.58 7.47
C LYS A 466 -1.33 24.22 6.11
N LEU A 467 -2.19 23.89 5.17
CA LEU A 467 -1.85 23.72 3.75
C LEU A 467 -2.17 25.00 2.99
N ARG A 468 -1.16 25.59 2.34
CA ARG A 468 -1.34 26.71 1.43
C ARG A 468 -1.09 26.28 0.01
N ARG A 469 -2.07 26.47 -0.86
CA ARG A 469 -1.94 26.16 -2.29
C ARG A 469 -0.84 27.01 -2.91
N VAL A 470 0.05 26.37 -3.64
CA VAL A 470 1.09 27.06 -4.41
C VAL A 470 0.45 27.56 -5.71
N THR A 471 0.35 28.88 -5.84
CA THR A 471 -0.31 29.57 -6.96
C THR A 471 0.66 30.14 -7.99
N THR A 472 1.96 29.88 -7.85
CA THR A 472 2.98 30.40 -8.75
C THR A 472 2.77 29.87 -10.17
N ALA A 473 2.46 30.79 -11.09
CA ALA A 473 2.42 30.50 -12.52
C ALA A 473 3.78 29.97 -12.97
N PRO A 474 3.85 28.99 -13.90
CA PRO A 474 5.10 28.47 -14.43
C PRO A 474 5.82 29.58 -15.21
N LYS A 475 6.65 30.37 -14.52
CA LYS A 475 7.56 31.30 -15.19
C LYS A 475 8.71 30.49 -15.78
N GLY A 476 8.56 30.16 -17.06
CA GLY A 476 9.63 30.05 -18.05
C GLY A 476 10.91 29.31 -17.63
N ILE A 477 10.99 28.09 -18.14
CA ILE A 477 12.21 27.34 -18.46
C ILE A 477 12.93 26.67 -17.26
N ALA A 478 12.61 25.39 -17.04
CA ALA A 478 13.37 24.46 -16.21
C ALA A 478 14.83 24.25 -16.69
N ASN A 479 15.19 24.65 -17.92
CA ASN A 479 16.56 24.51 -18.43
C ASN A 479 17.53 25.38 -17.63
N GLY A 480 18.61 24.76 -17.16
CA GLY A 480 19.66 25.44 -16.39
C GLY A 480 19.38 25.53 -14.89
N LEU A 481 18.22 25.07 -14.42
CA LEU A 481 17.88 25.06 -12.99
C LEU A 481 18.71 24.05 -12.20
N LEU A 482 19.03 22.91 -12.81
CA LEU A 482 19.88 21.86 -12.25
C LEU A 482 21.14 21.69 -13.09
N ARG A 483 22.29 21.46 -12.44
CA ARG A 483 23.56 21.24 -13.13
C ARG A 483 23.58 19.83 -13.74
N THR A 484 24.09 19.74 -14.96
CA THR A 484 24.09 18.50 -15.76
C THR A 484 25.46 17.80 -15.79
N ASP A 485 26.47 18.35 -15.10
CA ASP A 485 27.86 17.90 -15.09
C ASP A 485 28.14 16.71 -14.15
N GLY A 486 27.19 16.37 -13.28
CA GLY A 486 27.32 15.30 -12.29
C GLY A 486 26.24 14.24 -12.32
N VAL A 487 26.25 13.40 -11.28
CA VAL A 487 25.39 12.22 -11.13
C VAL A 487 24.28 12.48 -10.13
N TRP A 488 23.08 12.03 -10.44
CA TRP A 488 21.95 11.97 -9.50
C TRP A 488 21.80 10.56 -8.92
N ILE A 489 21.83 10.44 -7.60
CA ILE A 489 21.66 9.16 -6.89
C ILE A 489 20.18 8.94 -6.61
N ILE A 490 19.63 7.80 -7.01
CA ILE A 490 18.21 7.46 -6.88
C ILE A 490 18.06 6.13 -6.16
N THR A 491 17.59 6.16 -4.91
CA THR A 491 17.24 4.93 -4.18
C THR A 491 15.86 4.46 -4.59
N GLY A 492 15.69 3.15 -4.80
CA GLY A 492 14.42 2.60 -5.31
C GLY A 492 14.16 2.92 -6.78
N GLY A 493 15.18 3.37 -7.53
CA GLY A 493 15.03 3.89 -8.89
C GLY A 493 14.85 2.87 -10.01
N THR A 494 14.84 1.57 -9.72
CA THR A 494 14.83 0.52 -10.76
C THR A 494 13.43 0.20 -11.31
N ARG A 495 12.36 0.75 -10.72
CA ARG A 495 10.95 0.51 -11.11
C ARG A 495 10.03 1.59 -10.52
N GLY A 496 8.76 1.56 -10.91
CA GLY A 496 7.70 2.38 -10.31
C GLY A 496 8.00 3.89 -10.34
N ILE A 497 7.66 4.59 -9.26
CA ILE A 497 7.82 6.05 -9.14
C ILE A 497 9.30 6.47 -9.29
N GLY A 498 10.24 5.75 -8.67
CA GLY A 498 11.66 6.08 -8.74
C GLY A 498 12.23 6.07 -10.17
N LEU A 499 11.80 5.12 -11.00
CA LEU A 499 12.18 5.08 -12.42
C LEU A 499 11.57 6.23 -13.22
N ARG A 500 10.30 6.57 -12.97
CA ARG A 500 9.65 7.71 -13.64
C ARG A 500 10.32 9.04 -13.30
N VAL A 501 10.69 9.24 -12.04
CA VAL A 501 11.45 10.43 -11.60
C VAL A 501 12.83 10.46 -12.23
N ALA A 502 13.50 9.31 -12.36
CA ALA A 502 14.78 9.23 -13.08
C ALA A 502 14.63 9.67 -14.54
N VAL A 503 13.63 9.17 -15.25
CA VAL A 503 13.34 9.55 -16.64
C VAL A 503 12.97 11.03 -16.75
N TRP A 504 12.16 11.54 -15.82
CA TRP A 504 11.78 12.95 -15.74
C TRP A 504 12.97 13.89 -15.53
N LEU A 505 13.91 13.55 -14.64
CA LEU A 505 15.14 14.34 -14.45
C LEU A 505 15.92 14.47 -15.77
N VAL A 506 15.99 13.39 -16.54
CA VAL A 506 16.68 13.35 -17.83
C VAL A 506 15.92 14.16 -18.89
N GLN A 507 14.61 13.98 -19.00
CA GLN A 507 13.80 14.62 -20.03
C GLN A 507 13.60 16.12 -19.79
N THR A 508 13.28 16.50 -18.54
CA THR A 508 12.92 17.87 -18.14
C THR A 508 14.16 18.72 -17.88
N PHE A 509 15.14 18.19 -17.14
CA PHE A 509 16.33 18.94 -16.72
C PHE A 509 17.62 18.56 -17.46
N LYS A 510 17.54 17.66 -18.44
CA LYS A 510 18.69 17.23 -19.27
C LYS A 510 19.84 16.61 -18.47
N ILE A 511 19.52 16.00 -17.33
CA ILE A 511 20.48 15.24 -16.53
C ILE A 511 21.03 14.09 -17.38
N LYS A 512 22.36 13.96 -17.45
CA LYS A 512 23.03 12.98 -18.31
C LYS A 512 23.39 11.69 -17.59
N HIS A 513 23.49 11.74 -16.26
CA HIS A 513 24.01 10.63 -15.46
C HIS A 513 23.13 10.38 -14.23
N VAL A 514 22.64 9.15 -14.12
CA VAL A 514 21.84 8.70 -12.97
C VAL A 514 22.45 7.43 -12.38
N ALA A 515 22.51 7.32 -11.06
CA ALA A 515 22.92 6.11 -10.35
C ALA A 515 21.73 5.53 -9.58
N LEU A 516 21.28 4.34 -9.96
CA LEU A 516 20.15 3.66 -9.34
C LEU A 516 20.66 2.67 -8.30
N LEU A 517 20.25 2.85 -7.03
CA LEU A 517 20.60 1.95 -5.93
C LEU A 517 19.45 0.97 -5.67
N SER A 518 19.77 -0.32 -5.65
CA SER A 518 18.80 -1.39 -5.36
C SER A 518 19.45 -2.60 -4.69
N ARG A 519 18.71 -3.28 -3.80
CA ARG A 519 19.16 -4.47 -3.04
C ARG A 519 19.48 -5.68 -3.92
N ARG A 520 18.74 -5.86 -5.01
CA ARG A 520 18.91 -6.95 -5.98
C ARG A 520 19.14 -6.33 -7.35
N PRO A 521 20.38 -5.96 -7.70
CA PRO A 521 20.64 -5.69 -9.10
C PRO A 521 20.51 -7.02 -9.84
N PRO A 522 19.80 -7.10 -10.97
CA PRO A 522 20.17 -8.09 -11.97
C PRO A 522 21.62 -7.79 -12.40
N GLU A 523 22.35 -8.75 -12.98
CA GLU A 523 23.69 -8.48 -13.57
C GLU A 523 23.66 -7.28 -14.54
N HIS A 524 22.47 -6.94 -15.04
CA HIS A 524 22.16 -5.77 -15.85
C HIS A 524 20.95 -4.99 -15.29
N LEU A 525 20.76 -3.72 -15.68
CA LEU A 525 19.50 -3.03 -15.42
C LEU A 525 18.31 -3.84 -15.99
N PRO A 526 17.15 -3.88 -15.30
CA PRO A 526 15.93 -4.42 -15.91
C PRO A 526 15.70 -3.81 -17.29
N THR A 527 15.35 -4.64 -18.29
CA THR A 527 15.28 -4.22 -19.70
C THR A 527 14.43 -2.97 -19.92
N GLU A 528 13.32 -2.84 -19.21
CA GLU A 528 12.44 -1.67 -19.25
C GLU A 528 13.13 -0.40 -18.74
N ALA A 529 13.80 -0.46 -17.58
CA ALA A 529 14.52 0.66 -17.00
C ALA A 529 15.71 1.09 -17.87
N ALA A 530 16.45 0.10 -18.39
CA ALA A 530 17.56 0.33 -19.31
C ALA A 530 17.09 1.01 -20.60
N PHE A 531 15.99 0.52 -21.19
CA PHE A 531 15.41 1.09 -22.40
C PHE A 531 14.90 2.52 -22.15
N ALA A 532 14.14 2.75 -21.07
CA ALA A 532 13.54 4.05 -20.78
C ALA A 532 14.61 5.14 -20.56
N LEU A 533 15.66 4.85 -19.78
CA LEU A 533 16.74 5.81 -19.51
C LEU A 533 17.65 6.03 -20.73
N LYS A 534 17.92 4.97 -21.51
CA LYS A 534 18.68 5.08 -22.76
C LYS A 534 17.90 5.88 -23.80
N ALA A 535 16.60 5.64 -23.96
CA ALA A 535 15.72 6.38 -24.86
C ALA A 535 15.58 7.85 -24.45
N ALA A 536 15.62 8.15 -23.14
CA ALA A 536 15.67 9.52 -22.63
C ALA A 536 17.03 10.22 -22.85
N GLY A 537 18.09 9.48 -23.16
CA GLY A 537 19.42 10.01 -23.48
C GLY A 537 20.39 10.08 -22.30
N ALA A 538 20.15 9.34 -21.21
CA ALA A 538 21.04 9.30 -20.05
C ALA A 538 21.86 8.01 -19.96
N GLN A 539 23.04 8.13 -19.35
CA GLN A 539 23.83 7.01 -18.88
C GLN A 539 23.38 6.63 -17.47
N ALA A 540 22.86 5.42 -17.33
CA ALA A 540 22.44 4.87 -16.04
C ALA A 540 23.52 3.94 -15.46
N TYR A 541 23.85 4.14 -14.19
CA TYR A 541 24.68 3.25 -13.39
C TYR A 541 23.79 2.46 -12.43
N LEU A 542 24.00 1.16 -12.33
CA LEU A 542 23.32 0.33 -11.35
C LEU A 542 24.29 -0.03 -10.24
N GLU A 543 23.90 0.21 -8.99
CA GLU A 543 24.68 -0.16 -7.81
C GLU A 543 23.90 -1.13 -6.93
N ALA A 544 24.52 -2.29 -6.67
CA ALA A 544 24.06 -3.23 -5.66
C ALA A 544 24.19 -2.57 -4.29
N THR A 545 23.07 -2.19 -3.67
CA THR A 545 23.13 -1.47 -2.40
C THR A 545 21.89 -1.75 -1.58
N ASP A 546 22.11 -2.27 -0.38
CA ASP A 546 21.10 -2.18 0.67
C ASP A 546 21.24 -0.82 1.34
N VAL A 547 20.27 0.05 1.09
CA VAL A 547 20.28 1.40 1.64
C VAL A 547 20.17 1.41 3.17
N THR A 548 19.72 0.31 3.78
CA THR A 548 19.63 0.16 5.23
C THR A 548 20.97 -0.21 5.89
N ASP A 549 22.00 -0.55 5.10
CA ASP A 549 23.35 -0.79 5.55
C ASP A 549 24.28 0.40 5.21
N THR A 550 24.68 1.14 6.24
CA THR A 550 25.59 2.29 6.13
C THR A 550 26.85 1.97 5.33
N LYS A 551 27.49 0.80 5.56
CA LYS A 551 28.72 0.45 4.85
C LYS A 551 28.47 0.18 3.37
N SER A 552 27.33 -0.44 3.06
CA SER A 552 26.89 -0.67 1.68
C SER A 552 26.71 0.66 0.94
N VAL A 553 26.05 1.63 1.58
CA VAL A 553 25.82 2.98 1.04
C VAL A 553 27.12 3.74 0.83
N GLU A 554 28.02 3.75 1.82
CA GLU A 554 29.33 4.40 1.73
C GLU A 554 30.17 3.83 0.56
N ALA A 555 30.17 2.50 0.41
CA ALA A 555 30.88 1.83 -0.68
C ALA A 555 30.27 2.18 -2.05
N ALA A 556 28.94 2.24 -2.16
CA ALA A 556 28.25 2.61 -3.39
C ALA A 556 28.53 4.06 -3.79
N VAL A 557 28.44 5.01 -2.85
CA VAL A 557 28.77 6.42 -3.10
C VAL A 557 30.24 6.57 -3.53
N SER A 558 31.15 5.83 -2.89
CA SER A 558 32.57 5.84 -3.27
C SER A 558 32.79 5.37 -4.71
N ARG A 559 32.13 4.28 -5.13
CA ARG A 559 32.19 3.80 -6.53
C ARG A 559 31.53 4.75 -7.51
N ILE A 560 30.46 5.45 -7.12
CA ILE A 560 29.83 6.47 -7.97
C ILE A 560 30.81 7.62 -8.22
N ARG A 561 31.52 8.09 -7.18
CA ARG A 561 32.50 9.17 -7.30
C ARG A 561 33.77 8.78 -8.03
N SER A 562 34.23 7.54 -7.90
CA SER A 562 35.43 7.07 -8.60
C SER A 562 35.29 7.11 -10.13
N ARG A 563 34.09 7.34 -10.65
CA ARG A 563 33.81 7.58 -12.08
C ARG A 563 34.15 9.01 -12.53
N GLY A 564 34.70 9.85 -11.66
CA GLY A 564 35.22 11.18 -12.00
C GLY A 564 34.16 12.27 -12.14
N ARG A 565 32.94 12.04 -11.61
CA ARG A 565 31.83 13.02 -11.65
C ARG A 565 31.35 13.37 -10.24
N PRO A 566 31.04 14.65 -9.96
CA PRO A 566 30.45 15.04 -8.69
C PRO A 566 29.03 14.47 -8.55
N VAL A 567 28.58 14.29 -7.31
CA VAL A 567 27.15 13.99 -7.03
C VAL A 567 26.41 15.32 -6.98
N ARG A 568 25.38 15.49 -7.81
CA ARG A 568 24.60 16.74 -7.94
C ARG A 568 23.22 16.66 -7.30
N GLY A 569 22.68 15.47 -7.08
CA GLY A 569 21.39 15.37 -6.43
C GLY A 569 21.12 13.99 -5.87
N ILE A 570 20.15 13.94 -4.96
CA ILE A 570 19.70 12.72 -4.31
C ILE A 570 18.18 12.64 -4.43
N VAL A 571 17.67 11.51 -4.88
CA VAL A 571 16.26 11.15 -4.82
C VAL A 571 16.13 9.92 -3.94
N HIS A 572 15.49 10.07 -2.79
CA HIS A 572 15.19 8.96 -1.91
C HIS A 572 13.74 8.49 -2.12
N SER A 573 13.54 7.50 -2.99
CA SER A 573 12.22 6.92 -3.31
C SER A 573 12.04 5.49 -2.78
N ALA A 574 13.03 4.97 -2.05
CA ALA A 574 12.92 3.67 -1.41
C ALA A 574 11.82 3.66 -0.33
N GLY A 575 11.03 2.60 -0.32
CA GLY A 575 10.00 2.38 0.69
C GLY A 575 9.37 1.01 0.52
N ILE A 576 8.71 0.56 1.57
CA ILE A 576 7.86 -0.64 1.59
C ILE A 576 6.63 -0.36 2.47
N LEU A 577 5.57 -1.14 2.28
CA LEU A 577 4.40 -1.17 3.16
C LEU A 577 4.40 -2.47 3.96
N ASP A 578 3.93 -2.38 5.20
CA ASP A 578 3.67 -3.52 6.09
C ASP A 578 2.63 -3.04 7.11
N ASP A 579 1.39 -2.91 6.62
CA ASP A 579 0.29 -2.29 7.34
C ASP A 579 -0.15 -3.17 8.52
N GLY A 580 -0.45 -2.53 9.63
CA GLY A 580 -0.82 -3.15 10.88
C GLY A 580 -1.17 -2.10 11.92
N VAL A 581 -2.27 -2.35 12.62
CA VAL A 581 -2.73 -1.55 13.76
C VAL A 581 -1.71 -1.64 14.90
N ILE A 582 -1.57 -0.56 15.68
CA ILE A 582 -0.53 -0.39 16.70
C ILE A 582 -0.57 -1.51 17.74
N VAL A 583 -1.75 -1.96 18.14
CA VAL A 583 -1.91 -3.06 19.12
C VAL A 583 -1.29 -4.38 18.66
N ASN A 584 -1.26 -4.63 17.35
CA ASN A 584 -0.75 -5.88 16.75
C ASN A 584 0.56 -5.68 15.99
N LEU A 585 1.08 -4.46 15.95
CA LEU A 585 2.31 -4.14 15.25
C LEU A 585 3.49 -4.66 16.08
N THR A 586 4.31 -5.54 15.50
CA THR A 586 5.50 -6.05 16.18
C THR A 586 6.69 -5.10 15.97
N PRO A 587 7.67 -5.06 16.91
CA PRO A 587 8.91 -4.33 16.73
C PRO A 587 9.63 -4.60 15.40
N GLU A 588 9.65 -5.86 14.95
CA GLU A 588 10.36 -6.28 13.74
C GLU A 588 9.67 -5.76 12.48
N ARG A 589 8.33 -5.77 12.45
CA ARG A 589 7.54 -5.21 11.33
C ARG A 589 7.68 -3.69 11.27
N LEU A 590 7.61 -3.02 12.43
CA LEU A 590 7.88 -1.59 12.56
C LEU A 590 9.27 -1.22 12.02
N GLU A 591 10.30 -1.89 12.52
CA GLU A 591 11.70 -1.63 12.17
C GLU A 591 11.95 -1.84 10.67
N ARG A 592 11.39 -2.91 10.09
CA ARG A 592 11.52 -3.24 8.67
C ARG A 592 11.08 -2.09 7.77
N VAL A 593 9.97 -1.43 8.08
CA VAL A 593 9.42 -0.31 7.29
C VAL A 593 10.22 0.98 7.53
N ILE A 594 10.45 1.34 8.80
CA ILE A 594 11.13 2.58 9.17
C ILE A 594 12.54 2.64 8.59
N LYS A 595 13.32 1.55 8.71
CA LYS A 595 14.73 1.50 8.26
C LYS A 595 14.90 1.95 6.81
N VAL A 596 13.97 1.58 5.94
CA VAL A 596 14.04 1.90 4.51
C VAL A 596 13.90 3.40 4.27
N LYS A 597 12.99 4.08 4.98
CA LYS A 597 12.79 5.52 4.87
C LYS A 597 13.91 6.29 5.58
N THR A 598 14.34 5.84 6.76
CA THR A 598 15.42 6.50 7.51
C THR A 598 16.76 6.45 6.79
N ALA A 599 16.96 5.47 5.89
CA ALA A 599 18.15 5.34 5.06
C ALA A 599 18.46 6.58 4.20
N ALA A 600 17.50 7.49 3.98
CA ALA A 600 17.75 8.79 3.39
C ALA A 600 18.90 9.55 4.07
N TRP A 601 18.99 9.45 5.39
CA TRP A 601 20.09 10.02 6.17
C TRP A 601 21.45 9.43 5.78
N GLU A 602 21.55 8.10 5.72
CA GLU A 602 22.79 7.40 5.38
C GLU A 602 23.32 7.82 4.00
N VAL A 603 22.42 7.95 3.01
CA VAL A 603 22.79 8.42 1.66
C VAL A 603 23.27 9.87 1.68
N CYS A 604 22.56 10.76 2.38
CA CYS A 604 22.97 12.16 2.51
C CYS A 604 24.34 12.30 3.17
N GLN A 605 24.59 11.53 4.24
CA GLN A 605 25.86 11.56 4.97
C GLN A 605 27.01 10.99 4.15
N ALA A 606 26.82 9.83 3.51
CA ALA A 606 27.84 9.24 2.67
C ALA A 606 28.28 10.19 1.54
N VAL A 607 27.32 10.91 0.94
CA VAL A 607 27.61 11.95 -0.06
C VAL A 607 28.38 13.11 0.57
N ALA A 608 27.87 13.73 1.64
CA ALA A 608 28.53 14.88 2.28
C ALA A 608 29.98 14.56 2.74
N GLU A 609 30.21 13.35 3.26
CA GLU A 609 31.53 12.93 3.73
C GLU A 609 32.51 12.68 2.60
N SER A 610 32.04 12.04 1.52
CA SER A 610 32.85 11.80 0.33
C SER A 610 33.35 13.11 -0.29
N THR A 611 32.61 14.21 -0.08
CA THR A 611 32.95 15.57 -0.52
C THR A 611 33.95 16.23 0.40
N SER A 612 33.75 16.12 1.71
CA SER A 612 34.66 16.70 2.71
C SER A 612 36.09 16.15 2.58
N LYS A 613 36.24 14.90 2.14
CA LYS A 613 37.54 14.28 1.83
C LYS A 613 38.16 14.76 0.50
N ALA A 614 37.37 15.37 -0.38
CA ALA A 614 37.79 15.74 -1.74
C ALA A 614 38.01 17.26 -1.93
N SER A 615 37.55 18.12 -1.01
CA SER A 615 37.61 19.58 -1.18
C SER A 615 38.49 20.29 -0.14
N THR A 616 39.50 21.01 -0.64
CA THR A 616 40.38 21.93 0.10
C THR A 616 39.88 23.38 -0.04
N LYS A 617 39.67 24.04 1.10
CA LYS A 617 39.98 25.47 1.38
C LYS A 617 39.17 26.64 0.80
N ASP A 618 38.09 26.49 0.03
CA ASP A 618 37.29 27.66 -0.39
C ASP A 618 35.87 27.68 0.22
N SER A 619 35.62 28.63 1.13
CA SER A 619 34.34 28.85 1.80
C SER A 619 33.28 29.53 0.92
N ASN A 620 33.64 30.02 -0.27
CA ASN A 620 32.73 30.67 -1.22
C ASN A 620 32.28 29.75 -2.39
N ALA A 621 32.66 28.47 -2.37
CA ALA A 621 32.25 27.53 -3.41
C ALA A 621 30.72 27.26 -3.40
N PRO A 622 30.06 27.15 -4.56
CA PRO A 622 28.63 26.82 -4.62
C PRO A 622 28.36 25.44 -3.98
N PRO A 623 27.14 25.20 -3.46
CA PRO A 623 26.79 23.90 -2.88
C PRO A 623 27.08 22.78 -3.88
N GLU A 624 27.60 21.65 -3.41
CA GLU A 624 27.92 20.54 -4.30
C GLU A 624 26.66 19.87 -4.86
N LEU A 625 25.61 19.80 -4.03
CA LEU A 625 24.27 19.31 -4.39
C LEU A 625 23.36 20.45 -4.85
N ASP A 626 22.60 20.20 -5.92
CA ASP A 626 21.50 21.04 -6.40
C ASP A 626 20.23 20.85 -5.58
N ALA A 627 19.86 19.60 -5.28
CA ALA A 627 18.70 19.29 -4.44
C ALA A 627 18.75 17.88 -3.85
N VAL A 628 18.00 17.71 -2.76
CA VAL A 628 17.66 16.40 -2.17
C VAL A 628 16.15 16.25 -2.15
N LEU A 629 15.61 15.25 -2.84
CA LEU A 629 14.19 14.94 -2.90
C LEU A 629 13.88 13.70 -2.05
N LEU A 630 13.14 13.89 -0.96
CA LEU A 630 12.72 12.84 -0.05
C LEU A 630 11.27 12.48 -0.32
N PHE A 631 11.00 11.25 -0.73
CA PHE A 631 9.65 10.81 -1.06
C PHE A 631 8.94 10.36 0.22
N SER A 632 8.24 11.32 0.82
CA SER A 632 7.34 11.14 1.95
C SER A 632 5.93 10.76 1.43
N SER A 633 4.91 10.86 2.26
CA SER A 633 3.52 10.56 1.92
C SER A 633 2.57 11.46 2.70
N THR A 634 1.41 11.78 2.15
CA THR A 634 0.33 12.47 2.89
C THR A 634 -0.14 11.72 4.13
N SER A 635 0.18 10.43 4.27
CA SER A 635 -0.03 9.70 5.52
C SER A 635 0.74 10.31 6.70
N SER A 636 1.89 10.98 6.49
CA SER A 636 2.58 11.73 7.56
C SER A 636 1.92 13.07 7.88
N LEU A 637 1.05 13.59 7.00
CA LEU A 637 0.22 14.77 7.24
C LEU A 637 -1.02 14.41 8.04
N PHE A 638 -1.87 13.57 7.47
CA PHE A 638 -3.21 13.29 8.00
C PHE A 638 -3.21 12.14 9.01
N GLY A 639 -2.19 11.28 8.99
CA GLY A 639 -2.27 9.98 9.63
C GLY A 639 -3.21 9.05 8.85
N VAL A 640 -2.92 7.76 8.90
CA VAL A 640 -3.79 6.72 8.34
C VAL A 640 -3.83 5.60 9.36
N ALA A 641 -5.03 5.26 9.84
CA ALA A 641 -5.21 4.14 10.75
C ALA A 641 -4.67 2.84 10.10
N GLY A 642 -3.96 2.03 10.87
CA GLY A 642 -3.29 0.82 10.39
C GLY A 642 -1.94 1.05 9.70
N GLN A 643 -1.48 2.29 9.53
CA GLN A 643 -0.20 2.60 8.87
C GLN A 643 0.87 3.18 9.80
N GLY A 644 0.82 2.84 11.10
CA GLY A 644 1.75 3.38 12.12
C GLY A 644 3.23 3.32 11.73
N SER A 645 3.68 2.19 11.16
CA SER A 645 5.07 1.99 10.73
C SER A 645 5.46 2.88 9.53
N TYR A 646 4.57 3.01 8.55
CA TYR A 646 4.78 3.81 7.35
C TYR A 646 4.74 5.32 7.66
N VAL A 647 3.78 5.75 8.46
CA VAL A 647 3.64 7.14 8.92
C VAL A 647 4.87 7.57 9.72
N ALA A 648 5.40 6.71 10.61
CA ALA A 648 6.64 6.97 11.35
C ALA A 648 7.88 7.12 10.46
N GLY A 649 7.99 6.32 9.40
CA GLY A 649 9.08 6.44 8.43
C GLY A 649 9.01 7.71 7.58
N ASN A 650 7.81 8.09 7.14
CA ASN A 650 7.60 9.31 6.36
C ASN A 650 7.75 10.59 7.21
N ALA A 651 7.25 10.58 8.46
CA ALA A 651 7.44 11.70 9.38
C ALA A 651 8.93 11.96 9.69
N PHE A 652 9.77 10.91 9.75
CA PHE A 652 11.22 11.09 9.81
C PHE A 652 11.78 11.86 8.60
N LEU A 653 11.31 11.56 7.38
CA LEU A 653 11.75 12.25 6.17
C LEU A 653 11.35 13.73 6.20
N ASP A 654 10.13 14.04 6.65
CA ASP A 654 9.65 15.40 6.80
C ASP A 654 10.55 16.22 7.75
N TRP A 655 10.92 15.59 8.86
CA TRP A 655 11.81 16.20 9.85
C TRP A 655 13.27 16.24 9.39
N LEU A 656 13.70 15.29 8.57
CA LEU A 656 15.03 15.31 7.96
C LEU A 656 15.16 16.49 6.98
N ALA A 657 14.11 16.80 6.22
CA ALA A 657 14.08 18.00 5.39
C ALA A 657 14.20 19.27 6.24
N ASP A 658 13.50 19.35 7.38
CA ASP A 658 13.64 20.48 8.32
C ASP A 658 15.07 20.62 8.87
N LEU A 659 15.68 19.53 9.35
CA LEU A 659 17.06 19.53 9.83
C LEU A 659 18.03 20.03 8.74
N ARG A 660 17.80 19.61 7.50
CA ARG A 660 18.65 19.96 6.36
C ARG A 660 18.31 21.32 5.73
N SER A 661 17.23 21.98 6.14
CA SER A 661 16.86 23.31 5.65
C SER A 661 17.93 24.37 5.95
N GLN A 662 18.80 24.10 6.93
CA GLN A 662 19.94 24.95 7.29
C GLN A 662 21.17 24.74 6.37
N ASN A 663 21.15 23.73 5.49
CA ASN A 663 22.24 23.46 4.56
C ASN A 663 22.14 24.35 3.31
N ALA A 664 23.26 24.51 2.61
CA ALA A 664 23.33 25.30 1.38
C ALA A 664 22.56 24.73 0.18
N CYS A 665 22.02 23.49 0.25
CA CYS A 665 21.22 22.89 -0.81
C CYS A 665 19.77 22.63 -0.33
N PRO A 666 18.76 22.88 -1.19
CA PRO A 666 17.37 22.59 -0.85
C PRO A 666 17.17 21.09 -0.62
N THR A 667 16.51 20.76 0.49
CA THR A 667 16.04 19.40 0.79
C THR A 667 14.52 19.44 0.91
N LEU A 668 13.83 18.71 0.05
CA LEU A 668 12.38 18.72 -0.07
C LEU A 668 11.81 17.38 0.37
N ALA A 669 10.99 17.38 1.42
CA ALA A 669 10.12 16.25 1.72
C ALA A 669 8.79 16.43 0.97
N ILE A 670 8.52 15.52 0.03
CA ILE A 670 7.32 15.55 -0.81
C ILE A 670 6.33 14.53 -0.25
N GLN A 671 5.26 15.03 0.36
CA GLN A 671 4.14 14.24 0.88
C GLN A 671 3.19 13.93 -0.28
N TRP A 672 3.45 12.80 -0.94
CA TRP A 672 2.65 12.33 -2.07
C TRP A 672 1.29 11.80 -1.62
N GLY A 673 0.23 12.22 -2.33
CA GLY A 673 -1.03 11.48 -2.42
C GLY A 673 -0.89 10.20 -3.24
N ALA A 674 -1.97 9.43 -3.39
CA ALA A 674 -1.95 8.17 -4.10
C ALA A 674 -1.69 8.35 -5.61
N TRP A 675 -0.87 7.48 -6.22
CA TRP A 675 -0.60 7.48 -7.67
C TRP A 675 -1.47 6.43 -8.37
N GLY A 676 -2.14 6.79 -9.46
CA GLY A 676 -3.19 5.94 -10.05
C GLY A 676 -2.69 4.78 -10.89
N GLU A 677 -1.48 4.89 -11.44
CA GLU A 677 -0.99 3.99 -12.49
C GLU A 677 0.28 3.21 -12.11
N ILE A 678 1.00 3.67 -11.09
CA ILE A 678 2.28 3.09 -10.67
C ILE A 678 2.50 3.22 -9.16
N GLY A 679 3.31 2.34 -8.60
CA GLY A 679 3.75 2.43 -7.20
C GLY A 679 2.81 1.71 -6.24
N MET A 680 2.95 2.04 -4.96
CA MET A 680 2.39 1.24 -3.85
C MET A 680 0.86 1.20 -3.84
N SER A 681 0.18 2.28 -4.26
CA SER A 681 -1.30 2.37 -4.34
C SER A 681 -1.90 1.40 -5.35
N VAL A 682 -1.18 1.12 -6.44
CA VAL A 682 -1.59 0.12 -7.44
C VAL A 682 -1.31 -1.29 -6.95
N ASP A 683 -0.16 -1.52 -6.32
CA ASP A 683 0.22 -2.83 -5.75
C ASP A 683 -0.76 -3.30 -4.66
N THR A 684 -1.38 -2.37 -3.92
CA THR A 684 -2.39 -2.66 -2.88
C THR A 684 -3.83 -2.66 -3.40
N GLY A 685 -4.07 -2.26 -4.67
CA GLY A 685 -5.41 -2.20 -5.26
C GLY A 685 -6.36 -1.22 -4.56
N LEU A 686 -5.81 -0.18 -3.91
CA LEU A 686 -6.61 0.85 -3.24
C LEU A 686 -7.47 1.58 -4.27
N LYS A 687 -8.75 1.77 -3.95
CA LYS A 687 -9.66 2.62 -4.73
C LYS A 687 -9.51 4.07 -4.27
N GLU A 688 -9.85 5.00 -5.15
CA GLU A 688 -9.95 6.42 -4.80
C GLU A 688 -10.89 6.61 -3.61
N ASP A 689 -10.42 7.38 -2.64
CA ASP A 689 -11.20 7.78 -1.48
C ASP A 689 -12.16 8.92 -1.84
N PRO A 690 -13.32 9.05 -1.15
CA PRO A 690 -14.26 10.13 -1.44
C PRO A 690 -13.59 11.50 -1.43
N GLY A 691 -13.76 12.30 -2.49
CA GLY A 691 -13.18 13.64 -2.58
C GLY A 691 -11.70 13.71 -3.02
N GLU A 692 -10.99 12.58 -3.07
CA GLU A 692 -9.63 12.47 -3.63
C GLU A 692 -9.66 11.85 -5.03
N ARG A 693 -8.72 12.26 -5.88
CA ARG A 693 -8.34 11.53 -7.09
C ARG A 693 -6.92 11.06 -7.01
N HIS A 694 -6.66 9.91 -7.59
CA HIS A 694 -5.29 9.45 -7.75
C HIS A 694 -4.54 10.32 -8.76
N LEU A 695 -3.29 10.64 -8.44
CA LEU A 695 -2.41 11.40 -9.31
C LEU A 695 -2.01 10.55 -10.52
N SER A 696 -2.17 11.11 -11.72
CA SER A 696 -1.52 10.54 -12.90
C SER A 696 -0.01 10.80 -12.84
N PRO A 697 0.85 9.91 -13.37
CA PRO A 697 2.29 10.11 -13.36
C PRO A 697 2.72 11.44 -13.98
N THR A 698 2.11 11.85 -15.08
CA THR A 698 2.42 13.10 -15.77
C THR A 698 2.07 14.31 -14.90
N ALA A 699 0.85 14.38 -14.35
CA ALA A 699 0.43 15.49 -13.50
C ALA A 699 1.27 15.59 -12.20
N ALA A 700 1.64 14.45 -11.62
CA ALA A 700 2.51 14.39 -10.45
C ALA A 700 3.92 14.94 -10.72
N LEU A 701 4.50 14.62 -11.88
CA LEU A 701 5.83 15.10 -12.28
C LEU A 701 5.82 16.57 -12.70
N ASP A 702 4.74 17.04 -13.30
CA ASP A 702 4.54 18.47 -13.57
C ASP A 702 4.41 19.26 -12.26
N ALA A 703 3.63 18.77 -11.30
CA ALA A 703 3.54 19.35 -9.96
C ALA A 703 4.89 19.33 -9.22
N LEU A 704 5.69 18.29 -9.40
CA LEU A 704 7.06 18.22 -8.87
C LEU A 704 7.98 19.26 -9.50
N THR A 705 7.84 19.51 -10.80
CA THR A 705 8.57 20.58 -11.49
C THR A 705 8.26 21.93 -10.88
N ASN A 706 6.97 22.23 -10.67
CA ASN A 706 6.53 23.48 -10.03
C ASN A 706 7.05 23.59 -8.60
N THR A 707 6.99 22.50 -7.84
CA THR A 707 7.52 22.41 -6.46
C THR A 707 9.01 22.72 -6.41
N LEU A 708 9.79 22.15 -7.34
CA LEU A 708 11.24 22.37 -7.38
C LEU A 708 11.59 23.80 -7.81
N ILE A 709 10.84 24.38 -8.75
CA ILE A 709 10.99 25.78 -9.16
C ILE A 709 10.67 26.73 -8.00
N ASP A 710 9.56 26.51 -7.28
CA ASP A 710 9.20 27.32 -6.10
C ASP A 710 10.29 27.25 -5.03
N ALA A 711 10.75 26.04 -4.71
CA ALA A 711 11.81 25.82 -3.71
C ALA A 711 13.14 26.49 -4.09
N LEU A 712 13.58 26.38 -5.34
CA LEU A 712 14.84 26.97 -5.82
C LEU A 712 14.74 28.48 -6.03
N GLY A 713 13.59 28.97 -6.50
CA GLY A 713 13.31 30.40 -6.64
C GLY A 713 13.44 31.13 -5.30
N ASN A 714 12.82 30.59 -4.24
CA ASN A 714 12.91 31.13 -2.88
C ASN A 714 14.33 31.07 -2.30
N ALA A 715 15.17 30.13 -2.74
CA ALA A 715 16.57 30.06 -2.34
C ALA A 715 17.45 31.12 -3.03
N SER A 716 17.17 31.42 -4.31
CA SER A 716 18.00 32.28 -5.16
C SER A 716 17.81 33.79 -4.94
N THR A 717 16.65 34.23 -4.49
CA THR A 717 16.35 35.65 -4.27
C THR A 717 16.99 36.22 -3.00
N GLY A 718 17.58 35.39 -2.13
CA GLY A 718 17.93 35.81 -0.77
C GLY A 718 16.70 36.27 0.04
N VAL A 719 15.52 36.14 -0.55
CA VAL A 719 14.21 36.36 0.03
C VAL A 719 13.74 34.98 0.55
N CYS A 720 14.47 34.31 1.44
CA CYS A 720 14.22 34.54 2.86
C CYS A 720 14.18 36.04 3.18
N GLU A 721 13.08 36.69 2.78
CA GLU A 721 12.63 37.80 3.57
C GLU A 721 12.47 37.15 4.92
N ARG A 722 13.38 37.49 5.84
CA ARG A 722 13.00 37.81 7.19
C ARG A 722 11.84 38.78 7.05
N SER A 723 10.66 38.26 6.71
CA SER A 723 9.48 39.06 6.57
C SER A 723 9.37 39.69 7.94
N LYS A 724 9.23 41.01 7.98
CA LYS A 724 9.26 41.78 9.23
C LYS A 724 8.11 41.38 10.19
N HIS A 725 7.32 40.36 9.82
CA HIS A 725 6.22 39.77 10.57
C HIS A 725 6.35 38.25 10.79
N THR A 726 7.43 37.60 10.35
CA THR A 726 7.74 36.19 10.69
C THR A 726 9.13 36.08 11.31
N HIS A 727 9.22 36.43 12.59
CA HIS A 727 10.32 35.97 13.45
C HIS A 727 10.23 34.46 13.77
N LEU A 728 9.20 33.79 13.26
CA LEU A 728 8.99 32.35 13.31
C LEU A 728 9.94 31.67 12.32
N GLY A 729 10.97 31.00 12.84
CA GLY A 729 11.88 30.19 12.03
C GLY A 729 11.09 29.25 11.13
N ALA A 730 11.38 29.29 9.82
CA ALA A 730 10.83 28.37 8.83
C ALA A 730 11.03 26.92 9.31
N GLY A 731 9.95 26.35 9.82
CA GLY A 731 9.89 25.02 10.41
C GLY A 731 9.02 24.15 9.53
N ILE A 732 9.62 23.16 8.88
CA ILE A 732 8.97 22.22 7.94
C ILE A 732 8.39 22.89 6.69
N ALA A 733 9.24 23.31 5.75
CA ALA A 733 8.81 23.51 4.35
C ALA A 733 8.61 22.15 3.67
N GLY A 734 7.61 21.40 4.12
CA GLY A 734 7.12 20.21 3.42
C GLY A 734 6.24 20.65 2.25
N TYR A 735 6.24 19.88 1.18
CA TYR A 735 5.30 20.06 0.07
C TYR A 735 4.37 18.85 0.02
N ALA A 736 3.07 19.10 -0.07
CA ALA A 736 2.10 18.07 -0.39
C ALA A 736 1.76 18.17 -1.88
N ILE A 737 1.73 17.02 -2.57
CA ILE A 737 1.19 16.93 -3.92
C ILE A 737 0.01 15.98 -3.87
N VAL A 738 -1.20 16.51 -4.02
CA VAL A 738 -2.47 15.81 -3.87
C VAL A 738 -3.51 16.35 -4.84
N ASP A 739 -4.44 15.51 -5.30
CA ASP A 739 -5.64 15.95 -6.03
C ASP A 739 -6.89 15.77 -5.16
N ILE A 740 -7.03 16.64 -4.14
CA ILE A 740 -8.23 16.69 -3.31
C ILE A 740 -9.17 17.74 -3.91
N ARG A 741 -10.29 17.26 -4.46
CA ARG A 741 -11.32 18.08 -5.10
C ARG A 741 -12.35 18.58 -4.10
N ASP A 742 -12.59 17.78 -3.06
CA ASP A 742 -13.53 18.07 -2.00
C ASP A 742 -12.95 17.64 -0.65
N TRP A 743 -12.45 18.63 0.11
CA TRP A 743 -11.89 18.42 1.45
C TRP A 743 -12.94 17.95 2.46
N SER A 744 -14.20 18.36 2.30
CA SER A 744 -15.29 17.95 3.17
C SER A 744 -15.60 16.47 2.98
N ALA A 745 -15.74 16.01 1.73
CA ALA A 745 -15.90 14.59 1.42
C ALA A 745 -14.69 13.75 1.84
N TYR A 746 -13.48 14.23 1.58
CA TYR A 746 -12.24 13.54 1.97
C TYR A 746 -12.12 13.37 3.49
N SER A 747 -12.45 14.41 4.26
CA SER A 747 -12.42 14.36 5.73
C SER A 747 -13.42 13.36 6.32
N LYS A 748 -14.51 13.02 5.60
CA LYS A 748 -15.56 12.09 6.04
C LYS A 748 -15.20 10.62 5.78
N ASN A 749 -13.96 10.32 5.38
CA ASN A 749 -13.52 8.95 5.19
C ASN A 749 -13.22 8.25 6.52
N ASP A 750 -14.28 7.77 7.17
CA ASP A 750 -14.20 7.12 8.48
C ASP A 750 -13.32 5.86 8.49
N ARG A 751 -13.08 5.24 7.33
CA ARG A 751 -12.18 4.07 7.21
C ARG A 751 -10.72 4.46 7.50
N ILE A 752 -10.34 5.70 7.19
CA ILE A 752 -8.94 6.14 7.20
C ILE A 752 -8.65 7.02 8.42
N PHE A 753 -9.58 7.91 8.73
CA PHE A 753 -9.34 9.04 9.62
C PHE A 753 -10.06 8.93 10.97
N GLY A 754 -11.22 8.26 11.03
CA GLY A 754 -12.12 8.36 12.18
C GLY A 754 -12.51 9.81 12.53
N ASP A 755 -13.21 10.01 13.66
CA ASP A 755 -13.74 11.33 14.05
C ASP A 755 -12.64 12.41 14.19
N ARG A 756 -11.47 12.05 14.73
CA ARG A 756 -10.38 13.00 14.95
C ARG A 756 -9.57 13.31 13.71
N GLY A 757 -9.36 12.32 12.85
CA GLY A 757 -8.67 12.56 11.59
C GLY A 757 -9.48 13.48 10.69
N ARG A 758 -10.83 13.43 10.77
CA ARG A 758 -11.70 14.41 10.12
C ARG A 758 -11.37 15.84 10.55
N ASP A 759 -11.33 16.09 11.85
CA ASP A 759 -11.01 17.42 12.40
C ASP A 759 -9.61 17.87 11.97
N LEU A 760 -8.62 16.96 11.99
CA LEU A 760 -7.26 17.25 11.54
C LEU A 760 -7.20 17.61 10.05
N VAL A 761 -7.90 16.88 9.18
CA VAL A 761 -7.94 17.14 7.73
C VAL A 761 -8.53 18.53 7.47
N LEU A 762 -9.64 18.86 8.11
CA LEU A 762 -10.30 20.16 7.97
C LEU A 762 -9.45 21.30 8.56
N GLU A 763 -8.81 21.06 9.71
CA GLU A 763 -7.88 22.01 10.31
C GLU A 763 -6.72 22.30 9.37
N LEU A 764 -6.08 21.28 8.79
CA LEU A 764 -4.99 21.43 7.84
C LEU A 764 -5.42 22.16 6.56
N ALA A 765 -6.60 21.83 6.01
CA ALA A 765 -7.10 22.45 4.79
C ALA A 765 -7.44 23.94 4.98
N GLY A 766 -7.95 24.34 6.15
CA GLY A 766 -8.32 25.73 6.42
C GLY A 766 -9.28 26.28 5.36
N ASN A 767 -8.96 27.46 4.80
CA ASN A 767 -9.78 28.13 3.80
C ASN A 767 -10.00 27.31 2.51
N GLU A 768 -9.13 26.32 2.21
CA GLU A 768 -9.33 25.42 1.06
C GLU A 768 -10.57 24.53 1.23
N ALA A 769 -10.97 24.23 2.47
CA ALA A 769 -12.22 23.55 2.76
C ALA A 769 -13.44 24.48 2.56
N GLU A 770 -13.27 25.79 2.80
CA GLU A 770 -14.36 26.76 2.73
C GLU A 770 -14.61 27.30 1.31
N ALA A 771 -13.56 27.39 0.47
CA ALA A 771 -13.62 28.05 -0.84
C ALA A 771 -14.38 27.29 -1.95
N ARG A 772 -14.80 26.04 -1.71
CA ARG A 772 -15.59 25.22 -2.67
C ARG A 772 -16.83 24.56 -2.06
N ASP A 773 -17.07 24.74 -0.77
CA ASP A 773 -18.24 24.20 -0.09
C ASP A 773 -19.44 25.15 -0.26
N THR A 774 -20.05 25.13 -1.45
CA THR A 774 -21.35 25.78 -1.72
C THR A 774 -22.54 24.83 -1.47
N GLY A 775 -22.30 23.66 -0.90
CA GLY A 775 -23.32 22.65 -0.64
C GLY A 775 -23.44 22.34 0.85
N GLU A 776 -24.42 22.99 1.49
CA GLU A 776 -25.03 22.62 2.77
C GLU A 776 -24.10 22.03 3.85
N ARG A 777 -23.75 22.87 4.83
CA ARG A 777 -23.41 22.41 6.19
C ARG A 777 -24.61 21.65 6.77
N SER A 778 -24.71 20.36 6.49
CA SER A 778 -25.57 19.47 7.24
C SER A 778 -24.86 19.10 8.54
N GLU A 779 -25.14 19.82 9.62
CA GLU A 779 -24.95 19.35 10.99
C GLU A 779 -25.93 18.20 11.26
N GLY A 780 -25.72 17.07 10.59
CA GLY A 780 -26.48 15.84 10.78
C GLY A 780 -25.67 14.88 11.63
N ARG A 781 -25.73 15.04 12.96
CA ARG A 781 -25.35 13.95 13.87
C ARG A 781 -26.44 12.88 13.73
N VAL A 782 -26.30 11.97 12.77
CA VAL A 782 -27.24 10.86 12.60
C VAL A 782 -27.06 9.91 13.78
N LYS A 783 -27.82 10.15 14.87
CA LYS A 783 -28.23 9.10 15.79
C LYS A 783 -29.14 8.17 14.98
N GLY A 784 -28.55 7.20 14.29
CA GLY A 784 -29.30 6.27 13.46
C GLY A 784 -30.07 5.30 14.34
N GLU A 785 -31.40 5.35 14.28
CA GLU A 785 -32.38 4.45 14.91
C GLU A 785 -32.33 2.99 14.40
N GLY A 786 -31.25 2.56 13.74
CA GLY A 786 -31.09 1.19 13.22
C GLY A 786 -30.60 0.20 14.28
N SER A 787 -30.81 -1.10 14.08
CA SER A 787 -30.31 -2.13 15.00
C SER A 787 -28.79 -2.33 14.85
N VAL A 788 -28.13 -2.87 15.88
CA VAL A 788 -26.69 -3.25 15.83
C VAL A 788 -26.47 -4.27 14.70
N GLU A 789 -27.41 -5.19 14.55
CA GLU A 789 -27.44 -6.22 13.50
C GLU A 789 -27.43 -5.61 12.09
N GLU A 790 -28.35 -4.69 11.80
CA GLU A 790 -28.43 -4.02 10.48
C GLU A 790 -27.14 -3.26 10.15
N PHE A 791 -26.53 -2.62 11.15
CA PHE A 791 -25.29 -1.89 10.97
C PHE A 791 -24.12 -2.82 10.64
N ILE A 792 -23.97 -3.93 11.38
CA ILE A 792 -22.90 -4.91 11.14
C ILE A 792 -23.13 -5.60 9.78
N ALA A 793 -24.36 -6.02 9.46
CA ALA A 793 -24.69 -6.62 8.17
C ALA A 793 -24.35 -5.68 6.99
N GLY A 794 -24.69 -4.39 7.12
CA GLY A 794 -24.35 -3.38 6.13
C GLY A 794 -22.84 -3.17 5.96
N ARG A 795 -22.06 -3.26 7.05
CA ARG A 795 -20.60 -3.10 7.01
C ARG A 795 -19.89 -4.32 6.43
N LEU A 796 -20.36 -5.52 6.77
CA LEU A 796 -19.87 -6.79 6.24
C LEU A 796 -20.30 -7.06 4.80
N LYS A 797 -21.34 -6.34 4.31
CA LYS A 797 -22.02 -6.64 3.03
C LYS A 797 -22.44 -8.11 2.93
N SER A 798 -22.79 -8.71 4.07
CA SER A 798 -23.20 -10.10 4.20
C SER A 798 -24.57 -10.16 4.85
N THR A 799 -25.46 -10.98 4.29
CA THR A 799 -26.74 -11.34 4.94
C THR A 799 -26.59 -12.57 5.83
N ASP A 800 -25.44 -13.23 5.81
CA ASP A 800 -25.11 -14.36 6.70
C ASP A 800 -24.23 -13.84 7.85
N LEU A 801 -24.80 -13.78 9.04
CA LEU A 801 -24.16 -13.35 10.29
C LEU A 801 -23.74 -14.55 11.17
N SER A 802 -23.88 -15.78 10.68
CA SER A 802 -23.41 -16.99 11.37
C SER A 802 -21.90 -17.23 11.18
N ILE A 803 -21.27 -16.49 10.26
CA ILE A 803 -19.85 -16.55 9.98
C ILE A 803 -19.01 -16.08 11.18
N SER A 804 -17.79 -16.60 11.28
CA SER A 804 -16.79 -16.09 12.22
C SER A 804 -16.24 -14.73 11.74
N LEU A 805 -15.76 -13.90 12.67
CA LEU A 805 -15.05 -12.67 12.31
C LEU A 805 -13.82 -12.94 11.43
N GLY A 806 -13.16 -14.11 11.60
CA GLY A 806 -12.05 -14.53 10.75
C GLY A 806 -12.46 -14.85 9.31
N ASP A 807 -13.66 -15.39 9.12
CA ASP A 807 -14.21 -15.75 7.81
C ASP A 807 -14.98 -14.59 7.14
N ALA A 808 -15.29 -13.53 7.90
CA ALA A 808 -15.96 -12.32 7.41
C ALA A 808 -15.10 -11.47 6.44
N GLY A 809 -13.84 -11.85 6.22
CA GLY A 809 -12.93 -11.16 5.30
C GLY A 809 -12.51 -9.77 5.77
N LEU A 810 -12.76 -9.44 7.05
CA LEU A 810 -12.29 -8.20 7.66
C LEU A 810 -10.80 -8.32 8.00
N ASP A 811 -10.03 -7.31 7.60
CA ASP A 811 -8.68 -7.17 8.10
C ASP A 811 -8.66 -6.51 9.50
N SER A 812 -7.47 -6.38 10.08
CA SER A 812 -7.31 -5.77 11.41
C SER A 812 -7.77 -4.31 11.49
N LEU A 813 -7.74 -3.58 10.37
CA LEU A 813 -8.17 -2.18 10.29
C LEU A 813 -9.70 -2.11 10.19
N ASP A 814 -10.31 -2.96 9.38
CA ASP A 814 -11.76 -3.10 9.28
C ASP A 814 -12.39 -3.44 10.64
N ILE A 815 -11.72 -4.29 11.43
CA ILE A 815 -12.12 -4.67 12.79
C ILE A 815 -12.12 -3.47 13.76
N ILE A 816 -11.05 -2.67 13.78
CA ILE A 816 -10.98 -1.46 14.63
C ILE A 816 -12.05 -0.45 14.23
N ASN A 817 -12.20 -0.22 12.93
CA ASN A 817 -13.21 0.71 12.40
C ASN A 817 -14.63 0.25 12.75
N LEU A 818 -14.90 -1.05 12.66
CA LEU A 818 -16.16 -1.64 13.08
C LEU A 818 -16.43 -1.38 14.57
N ARG A 819 -15.46 -1.69 15.44
CA ARG A 819 -15.56 -1.41 16.88
C ARG A 819 -15.82 0.06 17.17
N ASN A 820 -15.01 0.96 16.60
CA ASN A 820 -15.11 2.40 16.85
C ASN A 820 -16.45 2.96 16.39
N SER A 821 -16.94 2.51 15.23
CA SER A 821 -18.25 2.91 14.71
C SER A 821 -19.38 2.39 15.60
N LEU A 822 -19.30 1.14 16.07
CA LEU A 822 -20.29 0.54 16.97
C LEU A 822 -20.37 1.28 18.31
N LYS A 823 -19.22 1.59 18.90
CA LYS A 823 -19.14 2.33 20.17
C LYS A 823 -19.65 3.77 20.02
N SER A 824 -19.25 4.47 18.95
CA SER A 824 -19.69 5.84 18.67
C SER A 824 -21.20 5.92 18.37
N ARG A 825 -21.72 4.97 17.59
CA ARG A 825 -23.12 4.99 17.12
C ARG A 825 -24.11 4.42 18.12
N PHE A 826 -23.75 3.36 18.85
CA PHE A 826 -24.68 2.62 19.72
C PHE A 826 -24.36 2.69 21.21
N CYS A 827 -23.27 3.38 21.60
CA CYS A 827 -22.79 3.44 22.98
C CYS A 827 -22.51 2.05 23.61
N ALA A 828 -22.42 1.00 22.79
CA ALA A 828 -22.05 -0.35 23.22
C ALA A 828 -20.55 -0.55 23.05
N SER A 829 -19.86 -1.01 24.10
CA SER A 829 -18.41 -1.21 24.08
C SER A 829 -18.06 -2.62 24.53
N LEU A 830 -17.28 -3.32 23.70
CA LEU A 830 -16.58 -4.54 24.11
C LEU A 830 -15.06 -4.29 24.08
N PRO A 831 -14.29 -5.03 24.90
CA PRO A 831 -12.82 -5.04 24.84
C PRO A 831 -12.30 -5.32 23.42
N LEU A 832 -11.15 -4.71 23.05
CA LEU A 832 -10.63 -4.81 21.68
C LEU A 832 -10.20 -6.23 21.32
N ASP A 833 -9.68 -6.99 22.28
CA ASP A 833 -9.29 -8.39 22.11
C ASP A 833 -10.45 -9.30 21.68
N ARG A 834 -11.68 -9.02 22.14
CA ARG A 834 -12.89 -9.73 21.69
C ARG A 834 -13.13 -9.55 20.19
N PHE A 835 -12.88 -8.36 19.66
CA PHE A 835 -13.01 -8.08 18.23
C PHE A 835 -11.90 -8.76 17.39
N PHE A 836 -10.77 -9.12 18.00
CA PHE A 836 -9.68 -9.85 17.35
C PHE A 836 -9.75 -11.38 17.52
N ASP A 837 -10.74 -11.89 18.26
CA ASP A 837 -11.01 -13.32 18.34
C ASP A 837 -11.59 -13.82 17.01
N ARG A 838 -10.74 -14.43 16.19
CA ARG A 838 -11.12 -14.96 14.87
C ARG A 838 -12.15 -16.08 14.95
N SER A 839 -12.33 -16.72 16.10
CA SER A 839 -13.33 -17.77 16.30
C SER A 839 -14.70 -17.24 16.69
N LEU A 840 -14.80 -15.96 17.07
CA LEU A 840 -16.04 -15.33 17.49
C LEU A 840 -17.01 -15.21 16.32
N SER A 841 -18.23 -15.72 16.47
CA SER A 841 -19.28 -15.57 15.47
C SER A 841 -19.84 -14.15 15.49
N VAL A 842 -20.22 -13.62 14.32
CA VAL A 842 -20.83 -12.28 14.23
C VAL A 842 -22.14 -12.22 15.02
N THR A 843 -22.91 -13.31 15.06
CA THR A 843 -24.13 -13.42 15.88
C THR A 843 -23.83 -13.29 17.38
N THR A 844 -22.77 -13.93 17.88
CA THR A 844 -22.33 -13.82 19.27
C THR A 844 -21.87 -12.40 19.59
N LEU A 845 -21.12 -11.78 18.67
CA LEU A 845 -20.69 -10.39 18.83
C LEU A 845 -21.88 -9.42 18.94
N ILE A 846 -22.91 -9.59 18.10
CA ILE A 846 -24.14 -8.79 18.17
C ILE A 846 -24.82 -8.96 19.53
N ALA A 847 -25.00 -10.19 20.01
CA ALA A 847 -25.63 -10.46 21.30
C ALA A 847 -24.85 -9.84 22.47
N GLU A 848 -23.51 -9.91 22.45
CA GLU A 848 -22.65 -9.28 23.46
C GLU A 848 -22.75 -7.75 23.42
N LEU A 849 -22.82 -7.15 22.22
CA LEU A 849 -22.98 -5.71 22.06
C LEU A 849 -24.36 -5.21 22.51
N GLU A 850 -25.42 -5.96 22.21
CA GLU A 850 -26.77 -5.63 22.68
C GLU A 850 -26.89 -5.76 24.20
N ALA A 851 -26.27 -6.79 24.79
CA ALA A 851 -26.18 -6.91 26.24
C ALA A 851 -25.41 -5.75 26.88
N ALA A 852 -24.27 -5.36 26.29
CA ALA A 852 -23.48 -4.22 26.74
C ALA A 852 -24.24 -2.88 26.62
N ARG A 853 -25.12 -2.76 25.63
CA ARG A 853 -26.00 -1.58 25.44
C ARG A 853 -27.04 -1.43 26.55
N THR A 854 -27.55 -2.52 27.11
CA THR A 854 -28.52 -2.48 28.22
C THR A 854 -27.91 -2.11 29.58
N VAL A 855 -26.58 -2.16 29.71
CA VAL A 855 -25.86 -1.94 30.96
C VAL A 855 -25.25 -0.52 31.05
N ALA A 856 -25.09 0.17 29.91
CA ALA A 856 -24.62 1.55 29.80
C ALA A 856 -25.78 2.55 29.73
#